data_AF-A0A957TTG6-F1
#
_entry.id   AF-A0A957TTG6-F1
#
_cell.length_a   1.000
_cell.length_b   1.000
_cell.length_c   1.000
_cell.angle_alpha   90.00
_cell.angle_beta   90.00
_cell.angle_gamma   90.00
#
_symmetry.space_group_name_H-M   'P 1'
#
loop_
_entity.id
_entity.type
_entity.pdbx_description
1 polymer ?
#
loop_
_entity_poly.entity_id
_entity_poly.type
_entity_poly.pdbx_seq_one_letter_code
_entity_poly.pdbx_strand_id
1 'polypeptide(L)'
;QSNEEPQRLAQLPFSRFLARLTSDDGRHWYYAAAPATPDLDFEVARITEDEIMLAAYDPAIDDEVNALAEDADAMASRSLTATASANAEQRYVLIIDQFEEIITTHPHRRQAREIFFRQLNQALLDDPNLWVVLTLREDYVAALDPYAHLMADKLRARFYMERMGVDAAQAAVTQPAALAGRPFAEGVAEALVDNLRRVKALGQVEEQLGQYIEPVQLQVVCYQLWAKVIGHNANAATITLTDLQQSGDVNTALADFYNQALATVLASFSISERQLRTWFDHKLITEAGTRGTVYQGLTETEGMPNPLVKLLIDQFLIRTEQRAGGYWVELVHDRFVEPIRRANRDWFQTRQHPLTRAAHNWHDAEANNNLLLQGKQLQLAQRQLESDPGEFGDLERAFVQASLDAAQIQRQRRQRLLIGAGALLIFVLTGFVMWALSSAAFAREQQAIAVTERSIAVAALTVQSEVVKTSDARLQVAEATLVQAQRRSEDLANNLSIVLTAQLVPTATPLSTPTPLLQSTSTTAPNPGATATVSAIPPSPTPTVNLFATATFDAIQQDLAQIRVTQTSVAVTASASTVRVGSVQKVTTWVNVRNTPGYINKVSDDVIGQMVPDTPVIVVGGPATADSITWWQIQGVSGDSTRITGWIAEAISGEVLLASFPVSTPSLSKPFDGDYPITLYFGEYPEFYSQFTYDGVPLKGSNALNFGLPEGTAVKATDEGTVLRVDSEPSGFGNFILLQHEWGESLYTQLERMDVTVGERVLRGQLIGLSGNSGASTGPHLRFGIRINPYSRTDGWGGYSDPLPYLNLPK
;
A
#
# COMPACT_ATOMS: atom_id res chain seq x y z
N GLN A 1 25.25 -28.56 42.82
CA GLN A 1 25.64 -27.80 44.03
C GLN A 1 27.02 -27.23 43.79
N SER A 2 27.42 -26.20 44.56
CA SER A 2 28.39 -25.14 44.19
C SER A 2 28.02 -24.42 42.88
N ASN A 3 28.51 -23.18 42.73
CA ASN A 3 27.97 -22.20 41.78
C ASN A 3 29.08 -21.26 41.23
N GLU A 4 30.29 -21.80 41.03
CA GLU A 4 31.52 -21.04 40.74
C GLU A 4 32.41 -21.76 39.70
N GLU A 5 32.04 -21.77 38.41
CA GLU A 5 32.98 -22.13 37.33
C GLU A 5 32.86 -21.46 35.93
N PRO A 6 32.01 -20.44 35.64
CA PRO A 6 31.99 -19.83 34.29
C PRO A 6 33.31 -19.19 33.80
N GLN A 7 34.24 -18.86 34.70
CA GLN A 7 35.40 -17.99 34.39
C GLN A 7 36.75 -18.71 34.18
N ARG A 8 36.78 -20.05 34.12
CA ARG A 8 38.02 -20.82 33.84
C ARG A 8 38.11 -21.46 32.45
N LEU A 9 37.02 -21.51 31.69
CA LEU A 9 37.00 -22.11 30.35
C LEU A 9 37.51 -21.16 29.24
N ALA A 10 37.73 -19.89 29.54
CA ALA A 10 38.15 -18.87 28.58
C ALA A 10 39.69 -18.71 28.43
N GLN A 11 40.49 -19.71 28.79
CA GLN A 11 41.97 -19.67 28.78
C GLN A 11 42.63 -20.99 28.35
N LEU A 12 42.20 -21.56 27.22
CA LEU A 12 42.88 -22.68 26.58
C LEU A 12 43.06 -22.39 25.07
N PRO A 13 44.31 -22.27 24.56
CA PRO A 13 44.56 -22.00 23.15
C PRO A 13 44.26 -23.21 22.26
N PHE A 14 44.03 -22.97 20.97
CA PHE A 14 43.54 -23.96 20.01
C PHE A 14 44.56 -25.06 19.61
N SER A 15 45.77 -25.05 20.18
CA SER A 15 46.75 -26.15 20.09
C SER A 15 46.30 -27.46 20.80
N ARG A 16 44.98 -27.66 20.95
CA ARG A 16 44.33 -28.73 21.72
C ARG A 16 43.08 -29.34 21.11
N PHE A 17 42.65 -28.98 19.89
CA PHE A 17 41.58 -29.74 19.21
C PHE A 17 42.01 -31.15 18.75
N LEU A 18 43.29 -31.50 18.89
CA LEU A 18 43.80 -32.88 18.92
C LEU A 18 44.58 -33.14 20.22
N ALA A 19 43.92 -32.97 21.37
CA ALA A 19 44.48 -33.28 22.68
C ALA A 19 44.60 -34.80 22.93
N ARG A 20 45.69 -35.41 22.44
CA ARG A 20 46.08 -36.81 22.72
C ARG A 20 46.27 -37.03 24.22
N LEU A 21 45.25 -37.55 24.90
CA LEU A 21 45.37 -38.04 26.27
C LEU A 21 46.02 -39.41 26.27
N THR A 22 46.98 -39.63 27.17
CA THR A 22 47.60 -40.95 27.39
C THR A 22 47.28 -41.39 28.81
N SER A 23 46.63 -42.54 28.98
CA SER A 23 46.39 -43.13 30.30
C SER A 23 47.65 -43.80 30.86
N ASP A 24 47.68 -44.05 32.17
CA ASP A 24 48.85 -44.64 32.87
C ASP A 24 49.25 -46.05 32.37
N ASP A 25 48.37 -46.70 31.58
CA ASP A 25 48.61 -47.98 30.90
C ASP A 25 49.05 -47.82 29.43
N GLY A 26 49.30 -46.59 28.97
CA GLY A 26 49.87 -46.28 27.66
C GLY A 26 48.87 -46.15 26.50
N ARG A 27 47.56 -46.28 26.74
CA ARG A 27 46.54 -46.11 25.69
C ARG A 27 46.27 -44.64 25.36
N HIS A 28 45.98 -44.36 24.09
CA HIS A 28 45.64 -43.01 23.62
C HIS A 28 44.14 -42.84 23.44
N TRP A 29 43.63 -41.71 23.93
CA TRP A 29 42.24 -41.30 23.75
C TRP A 29 42.21 -39.95 23.02
N TYR A 30 41.30 -39.88 22.05
CA TYR A 30 40.87 -38.68 21.34
C TYR A 30 39.44 -38.40 21.81
N TYR A 31 38.98 -37.15 21.82
CA TYR A 31 37.69 -36.79 22.42
C TYR A 31 37.05 -35.58 21.76
N ALA A 32 35.78 -35.72 21.41
CA ALA A 32 34.86 -34.63 21.11
C ALA A 32 33.62 -34.75 22.00
N ALA A 33 33.05 -33.62 22.46
CA ALA A 33 32.07 -33.62 23.54
C ALA A 33 30.62 -33.91 23.07
N ALA A 34 30.29 -35.18 22.84
CA ALA A 34 28.92 -35.65 22.66
C ALA A 34 28.70 -37.01 23.38
N PRO A 35 27.48 -37.33 23.85
CA PRO A 35 27.21 -38.61 24.51
C PRO A 35 27.23 -39.78 23.51
N ALA A 36 28.04 -40.79 23.80
CA ALA A 36 28.16 -41.99 22.96
C ALA A 36 26.80 -42.68 22.72
N THR A 37 26.52 -43.04 21.48
CA THR A 37 25.44 -43.97 21.14
C THR A 37 26.00 -45.40 21.06
N PRO A 38 25.32 -46.45 21.57
CA PRO A 38 26.02 -47.69 21.94
C PRO A 38 26.33 -48.66 20.79
N ASP A 39 25.74 -48.45 19.60
CA ASP A 39 25.63 -49.48 18.55
C ASP A 39 26.35 -49.11 17.24
N LEU A 40 27.31 -48.18 17.27
CA LEU A 40 28.14 -47.79 16.11
C LEU A 40 29.61 -47.66 16.50
N ASP A 41 30.51 -48.30 15.74
CA ASP A 41 31.98 -48.16 15.84
C ASP A 41 32.49 -46.80 15.27
N PHE A 42 31.63 -45.77 15.25
CA PHE A 42 31.91 -44.44 14.70
C PHE A 42 31.50 -43.35 15.69
N GLU A 43 32.47 -42.53 16.13
CA GLU A 43 32.21 -41.38 17.01
C GLU A 43 31.70 -40.19 16.17
N VAL A 44 30.39 -39.93 16.22
CA VAL A 44 29.74 -38.86 15.45
C VAL A 44 29.66 -37.58 16.28
N ALA A 45 30.59 -36.65 16.05
CA ALA A 45 30.56 -35.32 16.64
C ALA A 45 30.04 -34.28 15.63
N ARG A 46 29.08 -33.44 16.07
CA ARG A 46 28.67 -32.24 15.31
C ARG A 46 29.46 -31.05 15.84
N ILE A 47 30.36 -30.51 15.02
CA ILE A 47 31.14 -29.30 15.30
C ILE A 47 30.49 -28.13 14.55
N THR A 48 30.37 -26.97 15.19
CA THR A 48 29.83 -25.74 14.58
C THR A 48 30.93 -24.82 14.07
N GLU A 49 30.63 -23.95 13.10
CA GLU A 49 31.64 -23.05 12.52
C GLU A 49 32.25 -22.08 13.57
N ASP A 50 31.49 -21.59 14.55
CA ASP A 50 32.06 -20.73 15.59
C ASP A 50 33.06 -21.50 16.48
N GLU A 51 32.89 -22.80 16.70
CA GLU A 51 33.89 -23.65 17.37
C GLU A 51 35.15 -23.85 16.50
N ILE A 52 35.02 -23.82 15.17
CA ILE A 52 36.13 -23.86 14.19
C ILE A 52 36.80 -22.49 14.03
N MET A 53 36.10 -21.39 14.31
CA MET A 53 36.54 -20.02 14.03
C MET A 53 37.02 -19.21 15.25
N LEU A 54 36.44 -19.39 16.45
CA LEU A 54 37.07 -18.89 17.70
C LEU A 54 38.47 -19.51 17.85
N ALA A 55 38.54 -20.80 17.57
CA ALA A 55 39.73 -21.62 17.45
C ALA A 55 40.87 -20.99 16.64
N ALA A 56 40.58 -20.51 15.43
CA ALA A 56 41.58 -19.98 14.52
C ALA A 56 42.00 -18.51 14.81
N TYR A 57 41.55 -17.92 15.92
CA TYR A 57 41.80 -16.52 16.27
C TYR A 57 42.36 -16.37 17.70
N ASP A 58 43.68 -16.42 17.81
CA ASP A 58 44.42 -15.99 19.01
C ASP A 58 45.36 -14.83 18.65
N PRO A 59 45.05 -13.58 19.08
CA PRO A 59 45.84 -12.40 18.72
C PRO A 59 47.21 -12.31 19.41
N ALA A 60 47.59 -13.26 20.27
CA ALA A 60 48.94 -13.33 20.83
C ALA A 60 49.95 -14.04 19.90
N ILE A 61 49.48 -14.74 18.87
CA ILE A 61 50.32 -15.68 18.09
C ILE A 61 51.22 -14.96 17.05
N ASP A 62 50.82 -13.81 16.51
CA ASP A 62 51.60 -13.12 15.46
C ASP A 62 52.97 -12.60 15.94
N ASP A 63 53.10 -12.15 17.19
CA ASP A 63 54.39 -11.71 17.75
C ASP A 63 55.30 -12.92 18.11
N GLU A 64 54.72 -14.03 18.60
CA GLU A 64 55.51 -15.17 19.09
C GLU A 64 55.93 -16.13 17.95
N VAL A 65 55.12 -16.29 16.90
CA VAL A 65 55.47 -17.12 15.72
C VAL A 65 56.63 -16.51 14.92
N ASN A 66 56.72 -15.19 14.83
CA ASN A 66 57.85 -14.53 14.19
C ASN A 66 59.16 -14.66 15.00
N ALA A 67 59.08 -14.84 16.34
CA ALA A 67 60.23 -15.09 17.20
C ALA A 67 60.67 -16.56 17.21
N LEU A 68 59.72 -17.51 17.22
CA LEU A 68 59.99 -18.95 17.27
C LEU A 68 60.55 -19.52 15.95
N ALA A 69 60.44 -18.78 14.85
CA ALA A 69 60.97 -19.19 13.54
C ALA A 69 62.50 -19.33 13.50
N GLU A 70 63.27 -18.62 14.34
CA GLU A 70 64.74 -18.70 14.34
C GLU A 70 65.30 -19.85 15.20
N ASP A 71 64.54 -20.36 16.18
CA ASP A 71 65.01 -21.41 17.12
C ASP A 71 64.53 -22.84 16.73
N ALA A 72 63.66 -22.94 15.71
CA ALA A 72 63.06 -24.20 15.26
C ALA A 72 64.09 -25.26 14.79
N ASP A 73 65.14 -24.83 14.07
CA ASP A 73 66.24 -25.69 13.61
C ASP A 73 67.01 -26.34 14.78
N ALA A 74 67.07 -25.68 15.94
CA ALA A 74 67.75 -26.20 17.13
C ALA A 74 66.94 -27.29 17.85
N MET A 75 65.60 -27.14 17.94
CA MET A 75 64.75 -28.13 18.62
C MET A 75 64.44 -29.37 17.78
N ALA A 76 64.35 -29.26 16.45
CA ALA A 76 64.11 -30.41 15.55
C ALA A 76 65.11 -31.56 15.75
N SER A 77 66.32 -31.26 16.22
CA SER A 77 67.42 -32.20 16.42
C SER A 77 67.31 -33.12 17.66
N ARG A 78 66.28 -33.01 18.52
CA ARG A 78 66.29 -33.66 19.86
C ARG A 78 65.11 -34.57 20.27
N SER A 79 63.99 -34.61 19.54
CA SER A 79 62.80 -35.38 19.95
C SER A 79 62.48 -36.63 19.11
N LEU A 80 63.29 -36.96 18.11
CA LEU A 80 62.98 -37.99 17.08
C LEU A 80 63.17 -39.47 17.50
N THR A 81 63.38 -39.77 18.79
CA THR A 81 64.02 -41.04 19.20
C THR A 81 63.22 -41.95 20.15
N ALA A 82 61.93 -41.69 20.44
CA ALA A 82 61.27 -42.29 21.62
C ALA A 82 59.92 -43.03 21.43
N THR A 83 59.12 -42.82 20.36
CA THR A 83 57.69 -43.23 20.40
C THR A 83 57.10 -43.78 19.08
N ALA A 84 57.91 -44.42 18.23
CA ALA A 84 57.50 -44.84 16.88
C ALA A 84 57.08 -46.33 16.73
N SER A 85 56.54 -46.99 17.77
CA SER A 85 56.49 -48.47 17.81
C SER A 85 55.30 -49.11 18.54
N ALA A 86 54.07 -48.55 18.46
CA ALA A 86 52.90 -49.14 19.14
C ALA A 86 51.55 -49.09 18.37
N ASN A 87 51.19 -47.97 17.74
CA ASN A 87 49.78 -47.70 17.33
C ASN A 87 49.51 -47.75 15.82
N ALA A 88 50.32 -48.46 15.03
CA ALA A 88 50.39 -48.30 13.56
C ALA A 88 49.18 -48.82 12.73
N GLU A 89 48.17 -49.46 13.35
CA GLU A 89 47.14 -50.21 12.61
C GLU A 89 45.74 -49.57 12.54
N GLN A 90 45.40 -48.62 13.43
CA GLN A 90 44.08 -47.97 13.37
C GLN A 90 44.06 -46.86 12.31
N ARG A 91 42.98 -46.82 11.52
CA ARG A 91 42.69 -45.78 10.51
C ARG A 91 41.50 -44.95 10.95
N TYR A 92 41.60 -43.64 10.75
CA TYR A 92 40.57 -42.68 11.13
C TYR A 92 39.99 -42.03 9.87
N VAL A 93 38.67 -41.82 9.84
CA VAL A 93 37.99 -41.13 8.74
C VAL A 93 37.18 -39.97 9.33
N LEU A 94 37.65 -38.74 9.09
CA LEU A 94 36.92 -37.53 9.42
C LEU A 94 36.03 -37.15 8.23
N ILE A 95 34.71 -37.08 8.45
CA ILE A 95 33.76 -36.57 7.46
C ILE A 95 33.30 -35.20 7.93
N ILE A 96 33.49 -34.18 7.08
CA ILE A 96 32.96 -32.83 7.29
C ILE A 96 31.86 -32.62 6.27
N ASP A 97 30.61 -32.65 6.76
CA ASP A 97 29.41 -32.39 5.96
C ASP A 97 29.16 -30.89 5.82
N GLN A 98 28.44 -30.47 4.78
CA GLN A 98 28.10 -29.07 4.49
C GLN A 98 29.32 -28.11 4.49
N PHE A 99 30.47 -28.53 3.96
CA PHE A 99 31.74 -27.79 4.08
C PHE A 99 31.74 -26.41 3.39
N GLU A 100 30.72 -26.06 2.60
CA GLU A 100 30.50 -24.68 2.16
C GLU A 100 30.29 -23.67 3.32
N GLU A 101 29.79 -24.11 4.49
CA GLU A 101 29.44 -23.20 5.59
C GLU A 101 30.63 -22.30 6.01
N ILE A 102 31.84 -22.88 6.06
CA ILE A 102 33.10 -22.18 6.39
C ILE A 102 33.37 -20.96 5.49
N ILE A 103 32.82 -20.96 4.27
CA ILE A 103 32.88 -19.86 3.28
C ILE A 103 31.66 -18.93 3.42
N THR A 104 30.46 -19.49 3.57
CA THR A 104 29.21 -18.73 3.46
C THR A 104 28.81 -17.94 4.70
N THR A 105 29.07 -18.44 5.91
CA THR A 105 28.58 -17.79 7.15
C THR A 105 29.45 -16.60 7.53
N HIS A 106 30.78 -16.76 7.52
CA HIS A 106 31.75 -15.71 7.82
C HIS A 106 32.67 -15.41 6.62
N PRO A 107 32.15 -14.85 5.50
CA PRO A 107 32.94 -14.62 4.29
C PRO A 107 34.16 -13.72 4.51
N HIS A 108 34.10 -12.81 5.51
CA HIS A 108 35.20 -11.92 5.89
C HIS A 108 36.35 -12.62 6.66
N ARG A 109 36.15 -13.78 7.31
CA ARG A 109 37.17 -14.50 8.12
C ARG A 109 38.21 -15.25 7.25
N ARG A 110 38.80 -14.58 6.25
CA ARG A 110 39.73 -15.22 5.29
C ARG A 110 40.98 -15.81 5.95
N GLN A 111 41.64 -15.09 6.85
CA GLN A 111 42.88 -15.53 7.50
C GLN A 111 42.65 -16.79 8.35
N ALA A 112 41.56 -16.84 9.11
CA ALA A 112 41.15 -18.01 9.89
C ALA A 112 40.99 -19.27 9.01
N ARG A 113 40.40 -19.14 7.81
CA ARG A 113 40.37 -20.25 6.83
C ARG A 113 41.76 -20.66 6.36
N GLU A 114 42.65 -19.71 6.05
CA GLU A 114 44.02 -20.07 5.63
C GLU A 114 44.82 -20.77 6.76
N ILE A 115 44.54 -20.46 8.03
CA ILE A 115 45.07 -21.17 9.19
C ILE A 115 44.48 -22.59 9.26
N PHE A 116 43.15 -22.74 9.18
CA PHE A 116 42.45 -24.02 9.19
C PHE A 116 42.96 -24.98 8.11
N PHE A 117 43.09 -24.53 6.85
CA PHE A 117 43.59 -25.38 5.76
C PHE A 117 45.06 -25.80 5.96
N ARG A 118 45.91 -24.95 6.56
CA ARG A 118 47.28 -25.32 6.92
C ARG A 118 47.31 -26.40 8.02
N GLN A 119 46.46 -26.26 9.04
CA GLN A 119 46.33 -27.23 10.14
C GLN A 119 45.78 -28.58 9.64
N LEU A 120 44.76 -28.55 8.77
CA LEU A 120 44.20 -29.74 8.14
C LEU A 120 45.24 -30.48 7.28
N ASN A 121 46.01 -29.73 6.48
CA ASN A 121 47.13 -30.29 5.73
C ASN A 121 48.22 -30.86 6.64
N GLN A 122 48.55 -30.19 7.75
CA GLN A 122 49.56 -30.66 8.70
C GLN A 122 49.12 -31.98 9.37
N ALA A 123 47.86 -32.08 9.81
CA ALA A 123 47.31 -33.32 10.38
C ALA A 123 47.36 -34.50 9.39
N LEU A 124 47.09 -34.25 8.11
CA LEU A 124 47.20 -35.25 7.03
C LEU A 124 48.64 -35.65 6.67
N LEU A 125 49.64 -34.87 7.09
CA LEU A 125 51.07 -35.19 6.94
C LEU A 125 51.63 -35.90 8.18
N ASP A 126 51.15 -35.55 9.37
CA ASP A 126 51.59 -36.12 10.65
C ASP A 126 50.96 -37.50 10.93
N ASP A 127 49.73 -37.77 10.47
CA ASP A 127 49.08 -39.07 10.58
C ASP A 127 48.74 -39.68 9.20
N PRO A 128 49.54 -40.63 8.68
CA PRO A 128 49.26 -41.30 7.40
C PRO A 128 48.08 -42.28 7.46
N ASN A 129 47.48 -42.51 8.64
CA ASN A 129 46.27 -43.29 8.82
C ASN A 129 44.99 -42.43 8.90
N LEU A 130 45.11 -41.08 8.88
CA LEU A 130 43.98 -40.15 8.83
C LEU A 130 43.50 -39.91 7.39
N TRP A 131 42.20 -40.07 7.18
CA TRP A 131 41.49 -39.75 5.93
C TRP A 131 40.47 -38.64 6.21
N VAL A 132 40.34 -37.69 5.29
CA VAL A 132 39.37 -36.59 5.38
C VAL A 132 38.47 -36.60 4.16
N VAL A 133 37.15 -36.56 4.40
CA VAL A 133 36.11 -36.40 3.37
C VAL A 133 35.42 -35.07 3.60
N LEU A 134 35.52 -34.17 2.63
CA LEU A 134 34.80 -32.88 2.62
C LEU A 134 33.62 -33.03 1.66
N THR A 135 32.38 -32.93 2.16
CA THR A 135 31.20 -32.83 1.30
C THR A 135 30.87 -31.35 1.12
N LEU A 136 30.46 -30.95 -0.09
CA LEU A 136 29.91 -29.62 -0.33
C LEU A 136 29.05 -29.61 -1.59
N ARG A 137 28.18 -28.61 -1.72
CA ARG A 137 27.46 -28.38 -2.98
C ARG A 137 28.38 -27.91 -4.11
N GLU A 138 28.03 -28.29 -5.34
CA GLU A 138 28.78 -27.96 -6.56
C GLU A 138 29.03 -26.46 -6.74
N ASP A 139 28.06 -25.62 -6.37
CA ASP A 139 28.12 -24.16 -6.54
C ASP A 139 29.18 -23.46 -5.67
N TYR A 140 29.70 -24.13 -4.63
CA TYR A 140 30.78 -23.61 -3.78
C TYR A 140 32.16 -24.18 -4.09
N VAL A 141 32.28 -25.16 -5.02
CA VAL A 141 33.57 -25.80 -5.35
C VAL A 141 34.62 -24.79 -5.84
N ALA A 142 34.22 -23.77 -6.59
CA ALA A 142 35.13 -22.71 -7.05
C ALA A 142 35.70 -21.84 -5.90
N ALA A 143 34.99 -21.74 -4.78
CA ALA A 143 35.45 -20.98 -3.60
C ALA A 143 36.54 -21.72 -2.78
N LEU A 144 36.82 -23.00 -3.10
CA LEU A 144 37.94 -23.75 -2.53
C LEU A 144 39.28 -23.51 -3.24
N ASP A 145 39.27 -23.07 -4.50
CA ASP A 145 40.49 -22.90 -5.30
C ASP A 145 41.52 -21.89 -4.69
N PRO A 146 41.13 -20.80 -4.00
CA PRO A 146 42.07 -19.97 -3.23
C PRO A 146 42.84 -20.74 -2.14
N TYR A 147 42.23 -21.78 -1.57
CA TYR A 147 42.77 -22.58 -0.46
C TYR A 147 43.47 -23.86 -0.93
N ALA A 148 43.16 -24.36 -2.12
CA ALA A 148 43.75 -25.57 -2.69
C ALA A 148 45.29 -25.55 -2.72
N HIS A 149 45.93 -24.39 -2.79
CA HIS A 149 47.40 -24.29 -2.75
C HIS A 149 48.03 -24.61 -1.37
N LEU A 150 47.23 -24.67 -0.30
CA LEU A 150 47.65 -24.98 1.07
C LEU A 150 47.63 -26.50 1.37
N MET A 151 46.98 -27.29 0.51
CA MET A 151 46.84 -28.74 0.65
C MET A 151 47.87 -29.47 -0.24
N ALA A 152 48.51 -30.51 0.27
CA ALA A 152 49.57 -31.24 -0.42
C ALA A 152 49.09 -31.94 -1.71
N ASP A 153 47.85 -32.43 -1.73
CA ASP A 153 47.20 -33.01 -2.92
C ASP A 153 46.63 -31.93 -3.87
N LYS A 154 46.43 -30.71 -3.37
CA LYS A 154 45.69 -29.58 -3.97
C LYS A 154 44.20 -29.80 -4.19
N LEU A 155 43.52 -30.50 -3.28
CA LEU A 155 42.09 -30.86 -3.37
C LEU A 155 41.76 -31.47 -4.74
N ARG A 156 42.61 -32.39 -5.20
CA ARG A 156 42.50 -33.09 -6.49
C ARG A 156 41.61 -34.32 -6.41
N ALA A 157 41.51 -34.94 -5.22
CA ALA A 157 40.56 -36.01 -4.97
C ALA A 157 39.14 -35.44 -4.88
N ARG A 158 38.48 -35.27 -6.03
CA ARG A 158 37.09 -34.80 -6.14
C ARG A 158 36.20 -35.93 -6.65
N PHE A 159 35.13 -36.23 -5.92
CA PHE A 159 34.07 -37.15 -6.35
C PHE A 159 32.80 -36.35 -6.60
N TYR A 160 32.19 -36.48 -7.79
CA TYR A 160 30.98 -35.76 -8.15
C TYR A 160 29.75 -36.67 -8.00
N MET A 161 28.75 -36.20 -7.28
CA MET A 161 27.45 -36.89 -7.19
C MET A 161 26.57 -36.47 -8.36
N GLU A 162 26.54 -37.30 -9.41
CA GLU A 162 25.68 -37.08 -10.57
C GLU A 162 24.18 -37.08 -10.21
N ARG A 163 23.38 -36.39 -11.04
CA ARG A 163 21.92 -36.40 -10.93
C ARG A 163 21.37 -37.81 -11.03
N MET A 164 20.38 -38.15 -10.21
CA MET A 164 19.80 -39.49 -10.13
C MET A 164 19.18 -39.92 -11.47
N GLY A 165 19.88 -40.81 -12.17
CA GLY A 165 19.39 -41.48 -13.38
C GLY A 165 18.40 -42.61 -13.07
N VAL A 166 17.88 -43.21 -14.15
CA VAL A 166 16.89 -44.30 -14.12
C VAL A 166 17.29 -45.44 -13.19
N ASP A 167 18.45 -46.03 -13.43
CA ASP A 167 18.89 -47.26 -12.76
C ASP A 167 19.15 -47.01 -11.26
N ALA A 168 19.65 -45.82 -10.93
CA ALA A 168 19.84 -45.36 -9.55
C ALA A 168 18.49 -45.17 -8.83
N ALA A 169 17.48 -44.58 -9.50
CA ALA A 169 16.14 -44.46 -8.93
C ALA A 169 15.46 -45.83 -8.75
N GLN A 170 15.60 -46.74 -9.71
CA GLN A 170 15.09 -48.11 -9.58
C GLN A 170 15.75 -48.86 -8.42
N ALA A 171 17.08 -48.76 -8.27
CA ALA A 171 17.81 -49.35 -7.14
C ALA A 171 17.36 -48.76 -5.78
N ALA A 172 17.24 -47.43 -5.69
CA ALA A 172 16.80 -46.72 -4.50
C ALA A 172 15.36 -47.04 -4.08
N VAL A 173 14.52 -47.57 -4.98
CA VAL A 173 13.16 -48.03 -4.70
C VAL A 173 13.11 -49.52 -4.38
N THR A 174 13.74 -50.35 -5.22
CA THR A 174 13.64 -51.82 -5.11
C THR A 174 14.41 -52.39 -3.93
N GLN A 175 15.61 -51.87 -3.64
CA GLN A 175 16.47 -52.44 -2.59
C GLN A 175 15.88 -52.22 -1.19
N PRO A 176 15.44 -51.00 -0.77
CA PRO A 176 14.85 -50.82 0.55
C PRO A 176 13.53 -51.58 0.72
N ALA A 177 12.70 -51.65 -0.33
CA ALA A 177 11.45 -52.40 -0.31
C ALA A 177 11.68 -53.92 -0.17
N ALA A 178 12.69 -54.48 -0.86
CA ALA A 178 13.09 -55.87 -0.71
C ALA A 178 13.67 -56.17 0.68
N LEU A 179 14.54 -55.29 1.22
CA LEU A 179 15.08 -55.41 2.58
C LEU A 179 13.97 -55.35 3.64
N ALA A 180 12.94 -54.53 3.44
CA ALA A 180 11.76 -54.45 4.30
C ALA A 180 10.72 -55.56 4.04
N GLY A 181 11.07 -56.60 3.28
CA GLY A 181 10.24 -57.79 3.06
C GLY A 181 9.04 -57.61 2.12
N ARG A 182 9.01 -56.54 1.32
CA ARG A 182 7.97 -56.23 0.32
C ARG A 182 8.56 -55.82 -1.03
N PRO A 183 9.26 -56.71 -1.75
CA PRO A 183 9.79 -56.40 -3.08
C PRO A 183 8.68 -56.00 -4.06
N PHE A 184 9.05 -55.20 -5.07
CA PHE A 184 8.15 -54.88 -6.18
C PHE A 184 7.95 -56.11 -7.08
N ALA A 185 6.75 -56.23 -7.65
CA ALA A 185 6.51 -57.15 -8.76
C ALA A 185 7.18 -56.63 -10.06
N GLU A 186 7.43 -57.55 -10.99
CA GLU A 186 8.08 -57.30 -12.28
C GLU A 186 7.41 -56.14 -13.05
N GLY A 187 8.20 -55.16 -13.52
CA GLY A 187 7.72 -54.00 -14.26
C GLY A 187 7.10 -52.87 -13.41
N VAL A 188 6.89 -53.05 -12.10
CA VAL A 188 6.18 -52.06 -11.27
C VAL A 188 7.10 -50.94 -10.78
N ALA A 189 8.36 -51.23 -10.46
CA ALA A 189 9.33 -50.20 -10.07
C ALA A 189 9.74 -49.35 -11.27
N GLU A 190 9.84 -49.99 -12.44
CA GLU A 190 10.07 -49.40 -13.74
C GLU A 190 8.91 -48.47 -14.11
N ALA A 191 7.65 -48.91 -13.98
CA ALA A 191 6.47 -48.06 -14.20
C ALA A 191 6.39 -46.85 -13.24
N LEU A 192 6.80 -47.00 -11.99
CA LEU A 192 6.92 -45.89 -11.03
C LEU A 192 7.97 -44.86 -11.48
N VAL A 193 9.18 -45.31 -11.84
CA VAL A 193 10.26 -44.45 -12.33
C VAL A 193 9.92 -43.80 -13.70
N ASP A 194 9.18 -44.49 -14.56
CA ASP A 194 8.64 -43.99 -15.84
C ASP A 194 7.51 -42.97 -15.68
N ASN A 195 6.81 -42.95 -14.54
CA ASN A 195 5.86 -41.90 -14.20
C ASN A 195 6.58 -40.69 -13.58
N LEU A 196 7.51 -40.91 -12.65
CA LEU A 196 8.29 -39.84 -11.99
C LEU A 196 9.14 -39.01 -12.97
N ARG A 197 9.69 -39.62 -14.01
CA ARG A 197 10.47 -38.91 -15.03
C ARG A 197 9.63 -38.06 -15.99
N ARG A 198 8.29 -38.09 -15.94
CA ARG A 198 7.45 -37.33 -16.90
C ARG A 198 7.53 -35.84 -16.61
N VAL A 199 7.75 -35.06 -17.66
CA VAL A 199 7.83 -33.59 -17.59
C VAL A 199 7.00 -32.99 -18.69
N LYS A 200 6.20 -31.97 -18.36
CA LYS A 200 5.59 -31.06 -19.33
C LYS A 200 6.56 -29.92 -19.56
N ALA A 201 7.11 -29.83 -20.77
CA ALA A 201 7.92 -28.69 -21.16
C ALA A 201 7.03 -27.44 -21.25
N LEU A 202 7.58 -26.28 -20.88
CA LEU A 202 6.88 -24.99 -20.98
C LEU A 202 6.35 -24.77 -22.40
N GLY A 203 5.03 -24.69 -22.54
CA GLY A 203 4.34 -24.49 -23.81
C GLY A 203 4.02 -25.76 -24.62
N GLN A 204 4.33 -26.97 -24.14
CA GLN A 204 3.97 -28.23 -24.80
C GLN A 204 2.84 -28.98 -24.07
N VAL A 205 2.01 -29.66 -24.86
CA VAL A 205 0.85 -30.44 -24.38
C VAL A 205 1.23 -31.89 -24.01
N GLU A 206 2.24 -32.44 -24.70
CA GLU A 206 2.68 -33.83 -24.52
C GLU A 206 3.73 -33.95 -23.40
N GLU A 207 3.67 -35.05 -22.65
CA GLU A 207 4.62 -35.38 -21.59
C GLU A 207 5.86 -36.07 -22.18
N GLN A 208 7.03 -35.49 -21.96
CA GLN A 208 8.30 -36.11 -22.35
C GLN A 208 8.92 -36.86 -21.17
N LEU A 209 9.66 -37.93 -21.47
CA LEU A 209 10.44 -38.68 -20.50
C LEU A 209 11.78 -37.96 -20.25
N GLY A 210 11.95 -37.40 -19.06
CA GLY A 210 13.22 -36.82 -18.62
C GLY A 210 14.31 -37.87 -18.42
N GLN A 211 15.57 -37.44 -18.51
CA GLN A 211 16.75 -38.30 -18.28
C GLN A 211 17.01 -38.59 -16.80
N TYR A 212 16.54 -37.71 -15.91
CA TYR A 212 16.81 -37.74 -14.47
C TYR A 212 15.51 -37.67 -13.66
N ILE A 213 15.55 -38.19 -12.43
CA ILE A 213 14.46 -38.17 -11.45
C ILE A 213 14.90 -37.29 -10.27
N GLU A 214 14.03 -36.40 -9.81
CA GLU A 214 14.31 -35.59 -8.62
C GLU A 214 14.09 -36.44 -7.35
N PRO A 215 15.10 -36.62 -6.47
CA PRO A 215 14.99 -37.53 -5.33
C PRO A 215 13.81 -37.25 -4.38
N VAL A 216 13.39 -35.99 -4.23
CA VAL A 216 12.22 -35.61 -3.42
C VAL A 216 10.90 -36.18 -3.97
N GLN A 217 10.77 -36.32 -5.30
CA GLN A 217 9.57 -36.93 -5.89
C GLN A 217 9.53 -38.44 -5.62
N LEU A 218 10.70 -39.10 -5.73
CA LEU A 218 10.89 -40.51 -5.38
C LEU A 218 10.53 -40.74 -3.90
N GLN A 219 11.06 -39.91 -3.00
CA GLN A 219 10.81 -39.97 -1.56
C GLN A 219 9.32 -39.82 -1.22
N VAL A 220 8.63 -38.79 -1.73
CA VAL A 220 7.21 -38.55 -1.40
C VAL A 220 6.31 -39.66 -1.94
N VAL A 221 6.51 -40.12 -3.18
CA VAL A 221 5.68 -41.19 -3.77
C VAL A 221 5.95 -42.53 -3.06
N CYS A 222 7.21 -42.86 -2.73
CA CYS A 222 7.53 -44.05 -1.96
C CYS A 222 6.95 -44.00 -0.53
N TYR A 223 7.01 -42.85 0.14
CA TYR A 223 6.41 -42.66 1.47
C TYR A 223 4.88 -42.92 1.45
N GLN A 224 4.17 -42.37 0.45
CA GLN A 224 2.73 -42.60 0.33
C GLN A 224 2.37 -44.02 -0.09
N LEU A 225 3.12 -44.61 -1.03
CA LEU A 225 2.95 -46.00 -1.43
C LEU A 225 3.13 -46.93 -0.22
N TRP A 226 4.16 -46.69 0.59
CA TRP A 226 4.43 -47.42 1.84
C TRP A 226 3.28 -47.27 2.85
N ALA A 227 2.82 -46.04 3.10
CA ALA A 227 1.69 -45.77 4.00
C ALA A 227 0.38 -46.43 3.53
N LYS A 228 0.07 -46.35 2.23
CA LYS A 228 -1.13 -46.97 1.62
C LYS A 228 -1.05 -48.51 1.69
N VAL A 229 0.10 -49.11 1.35
CA VAL A 229 0.35 -50.57 1.40
C VAL A 229 0.26 -51.13 2.82
N ILE A 230 0.90 -50.49 3.81
CA ILE A 230 0.79 -50.92 5.22
C ILE A 230 -0.64 -50.78 5.73
N GLY A 231 -1.32 -49.66 5.42
CA GLY A 231 -2.66 -49.38 5.94
C GLY A 231 -3.77 -50.29 5.39
N HIS A 232 -3.68 -50.72 4.12
CA HIS A 232 -4.75 -51.47 3.45
C HIS A 232 -4.38 -52.93 3.12
N ASN A 233 -3.11 -53.23 2.90
CA ASN A 233 -2.63 -54.51 2.36
C ASN A 233 -1.51 -55.10 3.24
N ALA A 234 -1.72 -55.09 4.56
CA ALA A 234 -0.76 -55.59 5.56
C ALA A 234 -0.24 -57.02 5.26
N ASN A 235 -1.03 -57.88 4.62
CA ASN A 235 -0.66 -59.26 4.28
C ASN A 235 -0.08 -59.44 2.85
N ALA A 236 0.04 -58.37 2.04
CA ALA A 236 0.57 -58.45 0.68
C ALA A 236 2.11 -58.54 0.68
N ALA A 237 2.66 -59.66 0.22
CA ALA A 237 4.10 -59.93 0.21
C ALA A 237 4.90 -59.18 -0.88
N THR A 238 4.22 -58.57 -1.85
CA THR A 238 4.84 -57.86 -2.99
C THR A 238 4.06 -56.60 -3.31
N ILE A 239 4.74 -55.52 -3.69
CA ILE A 239 4.11 -54.28 -4.16
C ILE A 239 3.72 -54.44 -5.63
N THR A 240 2.43 -54.28 -5.94
CA THR A 240 1.86 -54.56 -7.27
C THR A 240 1.52 -53.29 -8.05
N LEU A 241 1.29 -53.43 -9.36
CA LEU A 241 0.79 -52.34 -10.21
C LEU A 241 -0.54 -51.77 -9.70
N THR A 242 -1.37 -52.58 -9.03
CA THR A 242 -2.63 -52.15 -8.42
C THR A 242 -2.38 -51.21 -7.24
N ASP A 243 -1.40 -51.50 -6.38
CA ASP A 243 -1.05 -50.64 -5.24
C ASP A 243 -0.45 -49.30 -5.73
N LEU A 244 0.30 -49.32 -6.84
CA LEU A 244 0.78 -48.12 -7.52
C LEU A 244 -0.38 -47.31 -8.12
N GLN A 245 -1.34 -47.94 -8.81
CA GLN A 245 -2.51 -47.26 -9.36
C GLN A 245 -3.44 -46.68 -8.28
N GLN A 246 -3.59 -47.36 -7.13
CA GLN A 246 -4.31 -46.84 -5.96
C GLN A 246 -3.56 -45.71 -5.24
N SER A 247 -2.24 -45.61 -5.44
CA SER A 247 -1.45 -44.50 -4.91
C SER A 247 -1.71 -43.17 -5.62
N GLY A 248 -2.17 -43.22 -6.88
CA GLY A 248 -2.53 -42.07 -7.70
C GLY A 248 -1.44 -41.65 -8.69
N ASP A 249 -1.69 -40.60 -9.46
CA ASP A 249 -0.65 -39.92 -10.24
C ASP A 249 0.31 -39.17 -9.30
N VAL A 250 1.54 -38.90 -9.74
CA VAL A 250 2.56 -38.14 -9.00
C VAL A 250 2.03 -36.77 -8.57
N ASN A 251 1.21 -36.10 -9.40
CA ASN A 251 0.59 -34.83 -9.04
C ASN A 251 -0.48 -34.97 -7.94
N THR A 252 -1.24 -36.08 -7.95
CA THR A 252 -2.18 -36.41 -6.87
C THR A 252 -1.42 -36.72 -5.58
N ALA A 253 -0.33 -37.49 -5.65
CA ALA A 253 0.49 -37.80 -4.48
C ALA A 253 1.08 -36.54 -3.82
N LEU A 254 1.65 -35.62 -4.61
CA LEU A 254 2.18 -34.35 -4.11
C LEU A 254 1.07 -33.46 -3.50
N ALA A 255 -0.14 -33.47 -4.07
CA ALA A 255 -1.30 -32.75 -3.51
C ALA A 255 -1.82 -33.39 -2.21
N ASP A 256 -1.90 -34.73 -2.14
CA ASP A 256 -2.26 -35.48 -0.93
C ASP A 256 -1.26 -35.20 0.20
N PHE A 257 0.04 -35.18 -0.10
CA PHE A 257 1.12 -34.89 0.85
C PHE A 257 0.99 -33.47 1.40
N TYR A 258 0.79 -32.48 0.52
CA TYR A 258 0.53 -31.10 0.89
C TYR A 258 -0.68 -30.97 1.82
N ASN A 259 -1.82 -31.57 1.46
CA ASN A 259 -3.04 -31.53 2.27
C ASN A 259 -2.87 -32.20 3.64
N GLN A 260 -2.09 -33.29 3.73
CA GLN A 260 -1.78 -33.96 5.00
C GLN A 260 -0.90 -33.10 5.91
N ALA A 261 0.17 -32.51 5.37
CA ALA A 261 1.04 -31.61 6.14
C ALA A 261 0.30 -30.33 6.60
N LEU A 262 -0.61 -29.77 5.78
CA LEU A 262 -1.49 -28.69 6.23
C LEU A 262 -2.37 -29.14 7.41
N ALA A 263 -2.96 -30.34 7.36
CA ALA A 263 -3.79 -30.86 8.45
C ALA A 263 -3.01 -31.05 9.76
N THR A 264 -1.78 -31.57 9.69
CA THR A 264 -0.85 -31.69 10.85
C THR A 264 -0.56 -30.32 11.49
N VAL A 265 -0.34 -29.30 10.66
CA VAL A 265 -0.13 -27.91 11.10
C VAL A 265 -1.39 -27.32 11.76
N LEU A 266 -2.54 -27.45 11.10
CA LEU A 266 -3.81 -26.88 11.57
C LEU A 266 -4.34 -27.55 12.85
N ALA A 267 -3.93 -28.79 13.13
CA ALA A 267 -4.19 -29.45 14.41
C ALA A 267 -3.39 -28.84 15.59
N SER A 268 -2.32 -28.07 15.30
CA SER A 268 -1.37 -27.56 16.30
C SER A 268 -1.40 -26.04 16.48
N PHE A 269 -2.01 -25.29 15.55
CA PHE A 269 -1.96 -23.82 15.51
C PHE A 269 -3.32 -23.19 15.21
N SER A 270 -3.65 -22.12 15.95
CA SER A 270 -4.89 -21.34 15.82
C SER A 270 -4.88 -20.38 14.62
N ILE A 271 -4.64 -20.90 13.40
CA ILE A 271 -4.80 -20.15 12.14
C ILE A 271 -5.86 -20.82 11.26
N SER A 272 -6.45 -20.08 10.32
CA SER A 272 -7.41 -20.67 9.38
C SER A 272 -6.71 -21.39 8.22
N GLU A 273 -7.31 -22.50 7.76
CA GLU A 273 -6.83 -23.19 6.54
C GLU A 273 -6.82 -22.25 5.32
N ARG A 274 -7.76 -21.30 5.27
CA ARG A 274 -7.79 -20.22 4.28
C ARG A 274 -6.50 -19.39 4.31
N GLN A 275 -6.07 -18.92 5.48
CA GLN A 275 -4.87 -18.10 5.64
C GLN A 275 -3.61 -18.87 5.19
N LEU A 276 -3.50 -20.14 5.60
CA LEU A 276 -2.37 -21.01 5.25
C LEU A 276 -2.27 -21.28 3.74
N ARG A 277 -3.38 -21.67 3.09
CA ARG A 277 -3.43 -21.89 1.64
C ARG A 277 -3.16 -20.61 0.84
N THR A 278 -3.68 -19.47 1.31
CA THR A 278 -3.45 -18.16 0.67
C THR A 278 -1.97 -17.77 0.68
N TRP A 279 -1.27 -18.01 1.79
CA TRP A 279 0.18 -17.77 1.91
C TRP A 279 1.00 -18.65 0.96
N PHE A 280 0.64 -19.93 0.81
CA PHE A 280 1.25 -20.79 -0.21
C PHE A 280 1.03 -20.25 -1.63
N ASP A 281 -0.18 -19.87 -2.01
CA ASP A 281 -0.52 -19.42 -3.37
C ASP A 281 0.05 -18.05 -3.78
N HIS A 282 0.34 -17.15 -2.82
CA HIS A 282 0.69 -15.74 -3.07
C HIS A 282 2.06 -15.30 -2.53
N LYS A 283 2.73 -16.12 -1.70
CA LYS A 283 4.03 -15.78 -1.08
C LYS A 283 5.11 -16.80 -1.43
N LEU A 284 4.81 -18.09 -1.28
CA LEU A 284 5.72 -19.18 -1.67
C LEU A 284 5.62 -19.59 -3.15
N ILE A 285 4.61 -19.09 -3.86
CA ILE A 285 4.39 -19.28 -5.28
C ILE A 285 4.18 -17.91 -5.91
N THR A 286 4.92 -17.60 -6.99
CA THR A 286 4.75 -16.34 -7.74
C THR A 286 3.52 -16.40 -8.63
N GLU A 287 2.97 -15.25 -9.05
CA GLU A 287 1.88 -15.20 -10.03
C GLU A 287 2.20 -16.06 -11.28
N ALA A 288 3.43 -15.93 -11.79
CA ALA A 288 3.97 -16.67 -12.93
C ALA A 288 4.06 -18.20 -12.73
N GLY A 289 3.89 -18.72 -11.51
CA GLY A 289 3.93 -20.16 -11.22
C GLY A 289 5.34 -20.71 -11.05
N THR A 290 6.27 -19.90 -10.55
CA THR A 290 7.57 -20.35 -10.02
C THR A 290 7.53 -20.42 -8.50
N ARG A 291 8.54 -21.03 -7.86
CA ARG A 291 8.84 -20.74 -6.45
C ARG A 291 8.95 -19.23 -6.21
N GLY A 292 8.33 -18.78 -5.12
CA GLY A 292 8.59 -17.51 -4.45
C GLY A 292 9.38 -17.75 -3.17
N THR A 293 10.17 -16.76 -2.76
CA THR A 293 11.02 -16.81 -1.56
C THR A 293 10.58 -15.72 -0.58
N VAL A 294 10.26 -16.10 0.65
CA VAL A 294 9.76 -15.21 1.71
C VAL A 294 10.82 -15.00 2.78
N TYR A 295 10.88 -13.81 3.38
CA TYR A 295 11.84 -13.53 4.44
C TYR A 295 11.33 -14.05 5.80
N GLN A 296 12.18 -14.78 6.52
CA GLN A 296 11.90 -15.20 7.89
C GLN A 296 12.40 -14.13 8.88
N GLY A 297 11.46 -13.34 9.40
CA GLY A 297 11.72 -12.38 10.47
C GLY A 297 11.89 -13.06 11.84
N LEU A 298 12.04 -12.27 12.91
CA LEU A 298 12.32 -12.78 14.25
C LEU A 298 11.18 -13.67 14.81
N THR A 299 9.93 -13.26 14.63
CA THR A 299 8.74 -13.94 15.17
C THR A 299 7.87 -14.63 14.12
N GLU A 300 7.89 -14.12 12.89
CA GLU A 300 7.05 -14.58 11.78
C GLU A 300 7.75 -14.45 10.43
N THR A 301 7.26 -15.22 9.46
CA THR A 301 7.68 -15.28 8.07
C THR A 301 6.49 -14.86 7.20
N GLU A 302 6.46 -13.61 6.72
CA GLU A 302 5.37 -13.06 5.90
C GLU A 302 3.95 -13.34 6.48
N GLY A 303 3.75 -13.08 7.78
CA GLY A 303 2.47 -13.30 8.47
C GLY A 303 2.16 -14.75 8.88
N MET A 304 3.14 -15.66 8.81
CA MET A 304 3.06 -17.00 9.40
C MET A 304 3.99 -17.13 10.63
N PRO A 305 3.52 -17.61 11.80
CA PRO A 305 4.38 -17.76 12.98
C PRO A 305 5.56 -18.70 12.74
N ASN A 306 6.77 -18.31 13.17
CA ASN A 306 7.98 -19.11 12.92
C ASN A 306 7.91 -20.57 13.44
N PRO A 307 7.26 -20.90 14.57
CA PRO A 307 7.07 -22.30 14.98
C PRO A 307 6.21 -23.13 14.00
N LEU A 308 5.27 -22.50 13.30
CA LEU A 308 4.45 -23.14 12.27
C LEU A 308 5.26 -23.35 10.99
N VAL A 309 6.06 -22.35 10.61
CA VAL A 309 6.98 -22.42 9.47
C VAL A 309 8.01 -23.53 9.69
N LYS A 310 8.56 -23.65 10.91
CA LYS A 310 9.41 -24.79 11.29
C LYS A 310 8.68 -26.13 11.12
N LEU A 311 7.43 -26.26 11.55
CA LEU A 311 6.69 -27.51 11.37
C LEU A 311 6.49 -27.86 9.88
N LEU A 312 6.33 -26.89 8.98
CA LEU A 312 6.29 -27.13 7.52
C LEU A 312 7.66 -27.53 6.93
N ILE A 313 8.77 -27.06 7.53
CA ILE A 313 10.14 -27.47 7.18
C ILE A 313 10.40 -28.91 7.65
N ASP A 314 10.00 -29.23 8.89
CA ASP A 314 10.10 -30.57 9.47
C ASP A 314 9.16 -31.59 8.76
N GLN A 315 8.19 -31.10 7.98
CA GLN A 315 7.33 -31.88 7.07
C GLN A 315 7.81 -31.86 5.60
N PHE A 316 9.00 -31.33 5.30
CA PHE A 316 9.62 -31.30 3.97
C PHE A 316 8.76 -30.69 2.83
N LEU A 317 7.84 -29.76 3.15
CA LEU A 317 7.12 -28.98 2.13
C LEU A 317 7.92 -27.75 1.69
N ILE A 318 8.55 -27.09 2.66
CA ILE A 318 9.31 -25.84 2.47
C ILE A 318 10.70 -26.02 3.06
N ARG A 319 11.68 -25.26 2.57
CA ARG A 319 13.05 -25.26 3.08
C ARG A 319 13.49 -23.84 3.38
N THR A 320 14.41 -23.70 4.32
CA THR A 320 15.14 -22.46 4.53
C THR A 320 16.41 -22.45 3.67
N GLU A 321 16.71 -21.31 3.07
CA GLU A 321 17.96 -21.00 2.39
C GLU A 321 18.53 -19.71 3.01
N GLN A 322 19.80 -19.73 3.40
CA GLN A 322 20.47 -18.56 3.95
C GLN A 322 21.00 -17.69 2.80
N ARG A 323 20.54 -16.43 2.71
CA ARG A 323 21.01 -15.46 1.69
C ARG A 323 21.29 -14.13 2.36
N ALA A 324 22.46 -13.55 2.10
CA ALA A 324 22.92 -12.27 2.69
C ALA A 324 22.77 -12.23 4.24
N GLY A 325 23.06 -13.34 4.92
CA GLY A 325 22.92 -13.47 6.39
C GLY A 325 21.47 -13.59 6.90
N GLY A 326 20.46 -13.38 6.06
CA GLY A 326 19.05 -13.62 6.38
C GLY A 326 18.59 -15.04 6.03
N TYR A 327 17.58 -15.52 6.76
CA TYR A 327 16.90 -16.77 6.44
C TYR A 327 15.72 -16.51 5.51
N TRP A 328 15.70 -17.18 4.35
CA TRP A 328 14.62 -17.13 3.38
C TRP A 328 13.95 -18.48 3.27
N VAL A 329 12.63 -18.52 3.16
CA VAL A 329 11.87 -19.76 3.04
C VAL A 329 11.25 -19.87 1.64
N GLU A 330 11.33 -21.04 1.04
CA GLU A 330 10.73 -21.35 -0.27
C GLU A 330 10.22 -22.81 -0.28
N LEU A 331 9.44 -23.20 -1.29
CA LEU A 331 9.10 -24.62 -1.47
C LEU A 331 10.37 -25.46 -1.66
N VAL A 332 10.38 -26.70 -1.17
CA VAL A 332 11.52 -27.62 -1.38
C VAL A 332 11.83 -27.84 -2.87
N HIS A 333 10.81 -27.79 -3.74
CA HIS A 333 10.99 -27.97 -5.19
C HIS A 333 9.84 -27.36 -6.01
N ASP A 334 10.13 -26.86 -7.23
CA ASP A 334 9.12 -26.30 -8.15
C ASP A 334 8.03 -27.31 -8.53
N ARG A 335 8.29 -28.62 -8.41
CA ARG A 335 7.31 -29.67 -8.71
C ARG A 335 6.10 -29.64 -7.76
N PHE A 336 6.19 -29.00 -6.60
CA PHE A 336 5.04 -28.78 -5.72
C PHE A 336 4.10 -27.67 -6.22
N VAL A 337 4.52 -26.76 -7.10
CA VAL A 337 3.76 -25.54 -7.44
C VAL A 337 2.37 -25.85 -8.04
N GLU A 338 2.28 -26.68 -9.09
CA GLU A 338 1.00 -27.01 -9.72
C GLU A 338 0.12 -27.94 -8.84
N PRO A 339 0.64 -28.98 -8.16
CA PRO A 339 -0.12 -29.72 -7.16
C PRO A 339 -0.72 -28.85 -6.05
N ILE A 340 0.05 -27.89 -5.51
CA ILE A 340 -0.43 -26.93 -4.50
C ILE A 340 -1.50 -26.02 -5.09
N ARG A 341 -1.22 -25.35 -6.22
CA ARG A 341 -2.18 -24.44 -6.89
C ARG A 341 -3.49 -25.16 -7.26
N ARG A 342 -3.44 -26.43 -7.66
CA ARG A 342 -4.64 -27.23 -7.94
C ARG A 342 -5.39 -27.58 -6.67
N ALA A 343 -4.71 -28.12 -5.65
CA ALA A 343 -5.32 -28.44 -4.36
C ALA A 343 -6.00 -27.20 -3.72
N ASN A 344 -5.36 -26.03 -3.80
CA ASN A 344 -5.91 -24.78 -3.30
C ASN A 344 -7.09 -24.29 -4.14
N ARG A 345 -6.98 -24.28 -5.48
CA ARG A 345 -8.08 -23.95 -6.39
C ARG A 345 -9.32 -24.81 -6.11
N ASP A 346 -9.16 -26.11 -5.97
CA ASP A 346 -10.24 -27.06 -5.73
C ASP A 346 -10.83 -26.88 -4.32
N TRP A 347 -9.98 -26.61 -3.31
CA TRP A 347 -10.41 -26.27 -1.95
C TRP A 347 -11.24 -24.97 -1.91
N PHE A 348 -10.76 -23.91 -2.57
CA PHE A 348 -11.45 -22.63 -2.66
C PHE A 348 -12.77 -22.75 -3.42
N GLN A 349 -12.82 -23.47 -4.56
CA GLN A 349 -14.05 -23.66 -5.33
C GLN A 349 -15.08 -24.50 -4.56
N THR A 350 -14.67 -25.55 -3.85
CA THR A 350 -15.58 -26.41 -3.08
C THR A 350 -16.12 -25.77 -1.80
N ARG A 351 -15.43 -24.75 -1.26
CA ARG A 351 -15.78 -24.07 0.00
C ARG A 351 -16.13 -22.59 -0.16
N GLN A 352 -16.30 -22.11 -1.40
CA GLN A 352 -16.44 -20.68 -1.70
C GLN A 352 -17.71 -20.08 -1.07
N HIS A 353 -17.53 -19.37 0.05
CA HIS A 353 -18.62 -18.72 0.76
C HIS A 353 -19.37 -17.74 -0.18
N PRO A 354 -20.73 -17.66 -0.14
CA PRO A 354 -21.49 -16.84 -1.09
C PRO A 354 -21.07 -15.36 -1.11
N LEU A 355 -20.62 -14.82 0.03
CA LEU A 355 -20.09 -13.46 0.15
C LEU A 355 -18.76 -13.28 -0.60
N THR A 356 -17.83 -14.24 -0.47
CA THR A 356 -16.54 -14.22 -1.17
C THR A 356 -16.74 -14.17 -2.67
N ARG A 357 -17.65 -14.98 -3.22
CA ARG A 357 -17.99 -14.93 -4.65
C ARG A 357 -18.60 -13.59 -5.07
N ALA A 358 -19.49 -13.04 -4.25
CA ALA A 358 -20.11 -11.74 -4.55
C ALA A 358 -19.09 -10.60 -4.55
N ALA A 359 -18.12 -10.63 -3.64
CA ALA A 359 -17.04 -9.65 -3.56
C ALA A 359 -16.06 -9.75 -4.75
N HIS A 360 -15.68 -10.95 -5.17
CA HIS A 360 -14.87 -11.15 -6.39
C HIS A 360 -15.62 -10.69 -7.63
N ASN A 361 -16.86 -11.15 -7.84
CA ASN A 361 -17.70 -10.71 -8.96
C ASN A 361 -17.89 -9.18 -9.02
N TRP A 362 -17.90 -8.49 -7.87
CA TRP A 362 -17.96 -7.04 -7.80
C TRP A 362 -16.62 -6.37 -8.16
N HIS A 363 -15.49 -6.95 -7.72
CA HIS A 363 -14.14 -6.47 -8.04
C HIS A 363 -13.80 -6.65 -9.52
N ASP A 364 -14.01 -7.86 -10.05
CA ASP A 364 -13.80 -8.24 -11.46
C ASP A 364 -14.66 -7.42 -12.43
N ALA A 365 -15.77 -6.85 -11.92
CA ALA A 365 -16.65 -5.94 -12.64
C ALA A 365 -16.35 -4.45 -12.33
N GLU A 366 -15.10 -4.09 -12.03
CA GLU A 366 -14.64 -2.71 -11.77
C GLU A 366 -15.47 -1.99 -10.68
N ALA A 367 -15.74 -2.68 -9.57
CA ALA A 367 -16.51 -2.19 -8.43
C ALA A 367 -17.97 -1.77 -8.76
N ASN A 368 -18.59 -2.39 -9.77
CA ASN A 368 -19.93 -2.02 -10.27
C ASN A 368 -21.02 -1.99 -9.18
N ASN A 369 -21.56 -0.79 -8.95
CA ASN A 369 -22.61 -0.50 -7.96
C ASN A 369 -23.87 -1.39 -8.07
N ASN A 370 -24.16 -1.98 -9.23
CA ASN A 370 -25.32 -2.87 -9.41
C ASN A 370 -25.16 -4.24 -8.72
N LEU A 371 -23.94 -4.61 -8.32
CA LEU A 371 -23.62 -5.88 -7.65
C LEU A 371 -23.57 -5.76 -6.11
N LEU A 372 -23.69 -4.54 -5.57
CA LEU A 372 -23.68 -4.27 -4.14
C LEU A 372 -24.90 -4.87 -3.42
N LEU A 373 -24.69 -5.39 -2.22
CA LEU A 373 -25.72 -6.09 -1.45
C LEU A 373 -26.78 -5.14 -0.90
N GLN A 374 -28.04 -5.58 -0.88
CA GLN A 374 -29.16 -4.74 -0.43
C GLN A 374 -30.05 -5.47 0.59
N GLY A 375 -30.70 -4.68 1.45
CA GLY A 375 -31.70 -5.15 2.41
C GLY A 375 -31.23 -6.32 3.29
N LYS A 376 -31.92 -7.46 3.19
CA LYS A 376 -31.63 -8.65 4.02
C LYS A 376 -30.27 -9.29 3.71
N GLN A 377 -29.75 -9.21 2.48
CA GLN A 377 -28.45 -9.80 2.14
C GLN A 377 -27.31 -9.02 2.79
N LEU A 378 -27.39 -7.69 2.77
CA LEU A 378 -26.44 -6.81 3.45
C LEU A 378 -26.43 -7.05 4.97
N GLN A 379 -27.61 -7.19 5.58
CA GLN A 379 -27.77 -7.54 7.00
C GLN A 379 -27.38 -8.99 7.36
N LEU A 380 -27.15 -9.85 6.37
CA LEU A 380 -26.59 -11.19 6.58
C LEU A 380 -25.06 -11.10 6.53
N ALA A 381 -24.53 -10.53 5.43
CA ALA A 381 -23.10 -10.38 5.20
C ALA A 381 -22.40 -9.60 6.33
N GLN A 382 -22.99 -8.49 6.80
CA GLN A 382 -22.48 -7.75 7.95
C GLN A 382 -22.34 -8.66 9.19
N ARG A 383 -23.38 -9.43 9.52
CA ARG A 383 -23.35 -10.33 10.68
C ARG A 383 -22.39 -11.50 10.54
N GLN A 384 -22.04 -11.89 9.31
CA GLN A 384 -21.05 -12.93 9.04
C GLN A 384 -19.62 -12.40 9.26
N LEU A 385 -19.33 -11.17 8.81
CA LEU A 385 -18.09 -10.45 9.17
C LEU A 385 -17.95 -10.21 10.67
N GLU A 386 -19.07 -9.88 11.35
CA GLU A 386 -19.10 -9.69 12.81
C GLU A 386 -18.95 -11.00 13.60
N SER A 387 -19.29 -12.16 13.02
CA SER A 387 -19.22 -13.46 13.70
C SER A 387 -17.88 -14.18 13.55
N ASP A 388 -17.20 -14.04 12.42
CA ASP A 388 -15.84 -14.57 12.22
C ASP A 388 -14.96 -13.55 11.46
N PRO A 389 -14.18 -12.73 12.20
CA PRO A 389 -13.25 -11.77 11.59
C PRO A 389 -12.05 -12.41 10.87
N GLY A 390 -11.82 -13.71 11.02
CA GLY A 390 -10.72 -14.46 10.40
C GLY A 390 -11.11 -15.23 9.14
N GLU A 391 -12.40 -15.43 8.88
CA GLU A 391 -12.90 -16.10 7.66
C GLU A 391 -12.79 -15.18 6.42
N PHE A 392 -12.89 -13.85 6.58
CA PHE A 392 -13.09 -12.88 5.48
C PHE A 392 -11.95 -11.86 5.30
N GLY A 393 -11.46 -11.73 4.06
CA GLY A 393 -10.33 -10.86 3.72
C GLY A 393 -10.71 -9.39 3.57
N ASP A 394 -9.73 -8.56 3.19
CA ASP A 394 -9.95 -7.12 2.97
C ASP A 394 -10.93 -6.87 1.80
N LEU A 395 -10.96 -7.75 0.78
CA LEU A 395 -11.89 -7.65 -0.34
C LEU A 395 -13.36 -7.83 0.09
N GLU A 396 -13.67 -8.86 0.88
CA GLU A 396 -15.03 -9.01 1.42
C GLU A 396 -15.42 -7.87 2.36
N ARG A 397 -14.46 -7.36 3.16
CA ARG A 397 -14.67 -6.18 4.02
C ARG A 397 -14.96 -4.91 3.20
N ALA A 398 -14.20 -4.67 2.13
CA ALA A 398 -14.43 -3.54 1.21
C ALA A 398 -15.79 -3.63 0.49
N PHE A 399 -16.17 -4.83 0.02
CA PHE A 399 -17.45 -5.05 -0.67
C PHE A 399 -18.66 -4.83 0.25
N VAL A 400 -18.61 -5.30 1.50
CA VAL A 400 -19.67 -5.05 2.49
C VAL A 400 -19.73 -3.57 2.86
N GLN A 401 -18.59 -2.90 3.05
CA GLN A 401 -18.55 -1.47 3.34
C GLN A 401 -19.13 -0.62 2.20
N ALA A 402 -18.73 -0.86 0.95
CA ALA A 402 -19.30 -0.19 -0.22
C ALA A 402 -20.83 -0.40 -0.32
N SER A 403 -21.31 -1.59 0.05
CA SER A 403 -22.74 -1.90 0.10
C SER A 403 -23.49 -1.13 1.20
N LEU A 404 -22.87 -0.94 2.38
CA LEU A 404 -23.40 -0.09 3.45
C LEU A 404 -23.47 1.39 3.02
N ASP A 405 -22.41 1.91 2.42
CA ASP A 405 -22.32 3.31 1.98
C ASP A 405 -23.34 3.63 0.87
N ALA A 406 -23.49 2.74 -0.11
CA ALA A 406 -24.51 2.86 -1.14
C ALA A 406 -25.94 2.86 -0.55
N ALA A 407 -26.23 1.97 0.42
CA ALA A 407 -27.51 1.94 1.11
C ALA A 407 -27.77 3.22 1.94
N GLN A 408 -26.72 3.81 2.54
CA GLN A 408 -26.81 5.08 3.26
C GLN A 408 -27.10 6.26 2.32
N ILE A 409 -26.40 6.35 1.19
CA ILE A 409 -26.66 7.35 0.14
C ILE A 409 -28.11 7.23 -0.40
N GLN A 410 -28.58 6.00 -0.64
CA GLN A 410 -29.95 5.77 -1.13
C GLN A 410 -31.02 6.18 -0.09
N ARG A 411 -30.78 5.94 1.21
CA ARG A 411 -31.64 6.44 2.30
C ARG A 411 -31.68 7.97 2.33
N GLN A 412 -30.53 8.64 2.27
CA GLN A 412 -30.46 10.11 2.25
C GLN A 412 -31.17 10.71 1.03
N ARG A 413 -31.01 10.13 -0.17
CA ARG A 413 -31.75 10.55 -1.38
C ARG A 413 -33.26 10.43 -1.17
N ARG A 414 -33.75 9.31 -0.61
CA ARG A 414 -35.18 9.10 -0.32
C ARG A 414 -35.72 10.09 0.71
N GLN A 415 -34.95 10.41 1.76
CA GLN A 415 -35.32 11.44 2.74
C GLN A 415 -35.41 12.83 2.10
N ARG A 416 -34.41 13.25 1.31
CA ARG A 416 -34.43 14.54 0.60
C ARG A 416 -35.62 14.66 -0.36
N LEU A 417 -35.95 13.58 -1.07
CA LEU A 417 -37.14 13.53 -1.94
C LEU A 417 -38.46 13.66 -1.16
N LEU A 418 -38.59 13.00 0.00
CA LEU A 418 -39.78 13.13 0.85
C LEU A 418 -39.92 14.54 1.45
N ILE A 419 -38.81 15.15 1.88
CA ILE A 419 -38.78 16.54 2.38
C ILE A 419 -39.16 17.52 1.26
N GLY A 420 -38.61 17.34 0.05
CA GLY A 420 -38.94 18.17 -1.12
C GLY A 420 -40.41 18.04 -1.55
N ALA A 421 -40.96 16.82 -1.54
CA ALA A 421 -42.38 16.59 -1.82
C ALA A 421 -43.30 17.23 -0.74
N GLY A 422 -42.92 17.17 0.54
CA GLY A 422 -43.63 17.84 1.63
C GLY A 422 -43.60 19.37 1.49
N ALA A 423 -42.44 19.95 1.16
CA ALA A 423 -42.30 21.39 0.92
C ALA A 423 -43.13 21.85 -0.29
N LEU A 424 -43.14 21.07 -1.38
CA LEU A 424 -43.97 21.35 -2.56
C LEU A 424 -45.47 21.30 -2.23
N LEU A 425 -45.92 20.32 -1.44
CA LEU A 425 -47.31 20.21 -0.98
C LEU A 425 -47.72 21.44 -0.15
N ILE A 426 -46.86 21.89 0.77
CA ILE A 426 -47.08 23.09 1.59
C ILE A 426 -47.16 24.34 0.70
N PHE A 427 -46.30 24.47 -0.31
CA PHE A 427 -46.31 25.60 -1.24
C PHE A 427 -47.58 25.65 -2.10
N VAL A 428 -48.06 24.50 -2.58
CA VAL A 428 -49.34 24.41 -3.31
C VAL A 428 -50.52 24.76 -2.41
N LEU A 429 -50.52 24.29 -1.16
CA LEU A 429 -51.56 24.62 -0.17
C LEU A 429 -51.60 26.12 0.18
N THR A 430 -50.45 26.76 0.43
CA THR A 430 -50.41 28.21 0.73
C THR A 430 -50.77 29.05 -0.49
N GLY A 431 -50.35 28.65 -1.69
CA GLY A 431 -50.80 29.25 -2.95
C GLY A 431 -52.32 29.18 -3.13
N PHE A 432 -52.93 28.01 -2.88
CA PHE A 432 -54.38 27.82 -2.94
C PHE A 432 -55.13 28.67 -1.90
N VAL A 433 -54.62 28.77 -0.66
CA VAL A 433 -55.20 29.62 0.39
C VAL A 433 -55.12 31.11 0.02
N MET A 434 -53.99 31.60 -0.51
CA MET A 434 -53.88 32.98 -0.97
C MET A 434 -54.80 33.27 -2.16
N TRP A 435 -54.93 32.34 -3.11
CA TRP A 435 -55.88 32.46 -4.22
C TRP A 435 -57.33 32.52 -3.72
N ALA A 436 -57.72 31.65 -2.78
CA ALA A 436 -59.05 31.66 -2.17
C ALA A 436 -59.35 32.99 -1.46
N LEU A 437 -58.41 33.49 -0.65
CA LEU A 437 -58.54 34.79 0.03
C LEU A 437 -58.64 35.97 -0.95
N SER A 438 -57.83 35.96 -2.02
CA SER A 438 -57.87 36.97 -3.08
C SER A 438 -59.21 36.95 -3.83
N SER A 439 -59.70 35.78 -4.21
CA SER A 439 -61.01 35.63 -4.88
C SER A 439 -62.17 36.11 -4.01
N ALA A 440 -62.11 35.86 -2.69
CA ALA A 440 -63.10 36.32 -1.73
C ALA A 440 -63.03 37.84 -1.50
N ALA A 441 -61.85 38.46 -1.60
CA ALA A 441 -61.70 39.92 -1.56
C ALA A 441 -62.30 40.57 -2.81
N PHE A 442 -61.94 40.08 -4.01
CA PHE A 442 -62.47 40.56 -5.29
C PHE A 442 -64.00 40.43 -5.38
N ALA A 443 -64.57 39.34 -4.85
CA ALA A 443 -66.03 39.16 -4.78
C ALA A 443 -66.73 40.20 -3.89
N ARG A 444 -66.10 40.66 -2.80
CA ARG A 444 -66.62 41.73 -1.93
C ARG A 444 -66.54 43.10 -2.62
N GLU A 445 -65.47 43.34 -3.36
CA GLU A 445 -65.28 44.58 -4.13
C GLU A 445 -66.32 44.72 -5.24
N GLN A 446 -66.57 43.63 -6.00
CA GLN A 446 -67.68 43.53 -6.95
C GLN A 446 -69.05 43.81 -6.30
N GLN A 447 -69.30 43.29 -5.10
CA GLN A 447 -70.54 43.56 -4.35
C GLN A 447 -70.65 45.03 -3.91
N ALA A 448 -69.55 45.66 -3.48
CA ALA A 448 -69.54 47.06 -3.09
C ALA A 448 -69.86 47.98 -4.29
N ILE A 449 -69.27 47.70 -5.47
CA ILE A 449 -69.54 48.41 -6.72
C ILE A 449 -71.02 48.25 -7.14
N ALA A 450 -71.55 47.03 -7.12
CA ALA A 450 -72.95 46.78 -7.47
C ALA A 450 -73.96 47.47 -6.51
N VAL A 451 -73.56 47.72 -5.25
CA VAL A 451 -74.37 48.49 -4.28
C VAL A 451 -74.29 50.00 -4.54
N THR A 452 -73.13 50.55 -4.94
CA THR A 452 -73.02 51.97 -5.31
C THR A 452 -73.68 52.30 -6.65
N GLU A 453 -73.60 51.42 -7.66
CA GLU A 453 -74.39 51.60 -8.90
C GLU A 453 -75.90 51.62 -8.61
N ARG A 454 -76.39 50.74 -7.72
CA ARG A 454 -77.79 50.73 -7.29
C ARG A 454 -78.19 51.99 -6.54
N SER A 455 -77.35 52.52 -5.64
CA SER A 455 -77.68 53.76 -4.91
C SER A 455 -77.68 54.98 -5.83
N ILE A 456 -76.76 55.05 -6.82
CA ILE A 456 -76.75 56.08 -7.86
C ILE A 456 -78.02 56.00 -8.73
N ALA A 457 -78.43 54.79 -9.16
CA ALA A 457 -79.65 54.61 -9.94
C ALA A 457 -80.92 55.03 -9.18
N VAL A 458 -81.02 54.70 -7.88
CA VAL A 458 -82.13 55.14 -7.02
C VAL A 458 -82.13 56.66 -6.79
N ALA A 459 -80.95 57.27 -6.62
CA ALA A 459 -80.83 58.72 -6.53
C ALA A 459 -81.28 59.42 -7.82
N ALA A 460 -80.90 58.91 -8.99
CA ALA A 460 -81.32 59.43 -10.29
C ALA A 460 -82.85 59.37 -10.48
N LEU A 461 -83.48 58.24 -10.15
CA LEU A 461 -84.94 58.08 -10.17
C LEU A 461 -85.65 59.07 -9.22
N THR A 462 -85.08 59.31 -8.04
CA THR A 462 -85.61 60.27 -7.06
C THR A 462 -85.59 61.69 -7.62
N VAL A 463 -84.43 62.14 -8.14
CA VAL A 463 -84.26 63.46 -8.78
C VAL A 463 -85.24 63.64 -9.95
N GLN A 464 -85.40 62.61 -10.78
CA GLN A 464 -86.30 62.66 -11.93
C GLN A 464 -87.78 62.79 -11.50
N SER A 465 -88.17 62.24 -10.34
CA SER A 465 -89.51 62.45 -9.77
C SER A 465 -89.75 63.87 -9.26
N GLU A 466 -88.72 64.53 -8.72
CA GLU A 466 -88.79 65.93 -8.24
C GLU A 466 -88.89 66.93 -9.40
N VAL A 467 -88.23 66.62 -10.53
CA VAL A 467 -88.34 67.40 -11.78
C VAL A 467 -89.75 67.33 -12.36
N VAL A 468 -90.42 66.16 -12.33
CA VAL A 468 -91.81 66.02 -12.82
C VAL A 468 -92.79 66.83 -11.97
N LYS A 469 -92.69 66.77 -10.63
CA LYS A 469 -93.54 67.59 -9.73
C LYS A 469 -93.39 69.08 -10.01
N THR A 470 -92.17 69.53 -10.31
CA THR A 470 -91.88 70.95 -10.59
C THR A 470 -92.22 71.37 -12.03
N SER A 471 -92.38 70.44 -12.98
CA SER A 471 -92.97 70.75 -14.30
C SER A 471 -94.50 70.89 -14.22
N ASP A 472 -95.20 70.01 -13.49
CA ASP A 472 -96.67 70.09 -13.36
C ASP A 472 -97.11 71.40 -12.66
N ALA A 473 -96.39 71.79 -11.60
CA ALA A 473 -96.60 73.06 -10.91
C ALA A 473 -96.39 74.29 -11.82
N ARG A 474 -95.53 74.19 -12.84
CA ARG A 474 -95.35 75.25 -13.86
C ARG A 474 -96.42 75.21 -14.94
N LEU A 475 -96.94 74.02 -15.28
CA LEU A 475 -98.02 73.86 -16.25
C LEU A 475 -99.31 74.55 -15.76
N GLN A 476 -99.70 74.33 -14.50
CA GLN A 476 -100.90 74.95 -13.91
C GLN A 476 -100.82 76.49 -13.89
N VAL A 477 -99.63 77.06 -13.65
CA VAL A 477 -99.41 78.51 -13.72
C VAL A 477 -99.48 79.03 -15.17
N ALA A 478 -98.97 78.26 -16.15
CA ALA A 478 -99.06 78.61 -17.55
C ALA A 478 -100.51 78.60 -18.07
N GLU A 479 -101.31 77.59 -17.72
CA GLU A 479 -102.74 77.52 -18.08
C GLU A 479 -103.54 78.69 -17.51
N ALA A 480 -103.33 79.03 -16.23
CA ALA A 480 -103.97 80.20 -15.59
C ALA A 480 -103.61 81.52 -16.31
N THR A 481 -102.39 81.62 -16.85
CA THR A 481 -101.94 82.80 -17.62
C THR A 481 -102.54 82.82 -19.03
N LEU A 482 -102.68 81.66 -19.67
CA LEU A 482 -103.24 81.54 -21.02
C LEU A 482 -104.72 81.97 -21.09
N VAL A 483 -105.51 81.60 -20.07
CA VAL A 483 -106.92 81.99 -19.95
C VAL A 483 -107.10 83.52 -19.80
N GLN A 484 -106.14 84.22 -19.17
CA GLN A 484 -106.13 85.69 -19.14
C GLN A 484 -105.69 86.29 -20.49
N ALA A 485 -104.78 85.64 -21.23
CA ALA A 485 -104.34 86.11 -22.54
C ALA A 485 -105.44 86.01 -23.61
N GLN A 486 -106.20 84.91 -23.66
CA GLN A 486 -107.25 84.70 -24.67
C GLN A 486 -108.37 85.74 -24.57
N ARG A 487 -108.83 86.08 -23.36
CA ARG A 487 -109.81 87.16 -23.13
C ARG A 487 -109.35 88.55 -23.56
N ARG A 488 -108.05 88.73 -23.80
CA ARG A 488 -107.44 89.98 -24.28
C ARG A 488 -107.18 89.99 -25.79
N SER A 489 -107.47 88.88 -26.47
CA SER A 489 -107.24 88.71 -27.92
C SER A 489 -108.50 88.94 -28.76
N GLU A 490 -109.69 88.77 -28.18
CA GLU A 490 -110.98 89.03 -28.83
C GLU A 490 -111.21 90.54 -29.07
N ASP A 491 -110.70 91.41 -28.20
CA ASP A 491 -110.82 92.88 -28.31
C ASP A 491 -109.98 93.52 -29.44
N LEU A 492 -108.96 92.84 -29.97
CA LEU A 492 -108.01 93.42 -30.95
C LEU A 492 -108.16 92.89 -32.38
N ALA A 493 -109.08 91.97 -32.66
CA ALA A 493 -109.26 91.36 -33.98
C ALA A 493 -109.93 92.27 -35.04
N ASN A 494 -109.99 93.58 -34.82
CA ASN A 494 -110.89 94.50 -35.54
C ASN A 494 -110.21 95.78 -36.05
N ASN A 495 -109.07 95.67 -36.74
CA ASN A 495 -108.59 96.65 -37.75
C ASN A 495 -107.47 96.09 -38.66
N LEU A 496 -107.33 96.72 -39.82
CA LEU A 496 -106.47 96.47 -41.02
C LEU A 496 -105.11 95.74 -40.80
N SER A 497 -104.61 94.83 -41.64
CA SER A 497 -104.62 94.63 -43.12
C SER A 497 -103.60 95.48 -43.91
N ILE A 498 -103.12 94.95 -45.08
CA ILE A 498 -102.11 95.55 -46.02
C ILE A 498 -100.66 95.54 -45.45
N VAL A 499 -99.55 95.18 -46.14
CA VAL A 499 -99.19 94.61 -47.48
C VAL A 499 -97.72 94.09 -47.42
N LEU A 500 -97.12 93.27 -48.30
CA LEU A 500 -97.51 92.09 -49.11
C LEU A 500 -96.28 91.61 -49.95
N THR A 501 -96.06 90.29 -50.09
CA THR A 501 -95.13 89.60 -51.05
C THR A 501 -93.60 89.82 -50.92
N ALA A 502 -92.73 88.83 -51.16
CA ALA A 502 -92.87 87.52 -51.84
C ALA A 502 -92.05 86.40 -51.09
N GLN A 503 -91.83 85.15 -51.56
CA GLN A 503 -92.06 84.53 -52.88
C GLN A 503 -92.29 82.98 -52.81
N LEU A 504 -92.40 82.37 -54.00
CA LEU A 504 -92.50 80.93 -54.38
C LEU A 504 -91.10 80.23 -54.27
N VAL A 505 -90.83 78.92 -54.42
CA VAL A 505 -91.55 77.66 -54.82
C VAL A 505 -90.57 76.46 -54.59
N PRO A 506 -90.89 75.13 -54.67
CA PRO A 506 -92.11 74.32 -54.41
C PRO A 506 -91.96 73.50 -53.06
N THR A 507 -92.13 72.17 -52.81
CA THR A 507 -92.37 70.91 -53.58
C THR A 507 -92.96 69.74 -52.73
N ALA A 508 -93.27 68.63 -53.43
CA ALA A 508 -93.66 67.25 -53.04
C ALA A 508 -92.73 66.51 -52.03
N THR A 509 -93.12 65.70 -51.01
CA THR A 509 -94.17 64.66 -50.72
C THR A 509 -93.55 63.21 -50.61
N PRO A 510 -94.27 62.08 -50.32
CA PRO A 510 -94.33 61.56 -48.94
C PRO A 510 -94.24 60.00 -48.71
N LEU A 511 -94.31 59.58 -47.43
CA LEU A 511 -94.96 58.35 -46.89
C LEU A 511 -94.47 56.91 -47.23
N SER A 512 -94.23 56.08 -46.19
CA SER A 512 -94.73 54.68 -45.98
C SER A 512 -93.74 53.71 -45.27
N THR A 513 -94.30 52.62 -44.71
CA THR A 513 -93.66 51.47 -44.00
C THR A 513 -93.60 50.21 -44.92
N PRO A 514 -93.25 48.95 -44.53
CA PRO A 514 -92.89 48.35 -43.22
C PRO A 514 -91.69 47.34 -43.21
N THR A 515 -91.62 46.52 -42.14
CA THR A 515 -90.83 45.30 -41.83
C THR A 515 -91.07 44.09 -42.80
N PRO A 516 -90.48 42.85 -42.69
CA PRO A 516 -89.80 42.16 -41.54
C PRO A 516 -88.62 41.12 -41.75
N LEU A 517 -87.95 40.73 -40.63
CA LEU A 517 -87.52 39.35 -40.17
C LEU A 517 -86.34 38.48 -40.75
N LEU A 518 -85.61 37.82 -39.79
CA LEU A 518 -85.01 36.43 -39.77
C LEU A 518 -83.70 36.07 -40.57
N GLN A 519 -82.79 35.13 -40.18
CA GLN A 519 -82.46 34.37 -38.92
C GLN A 519 -81.11 33.55 -39.04
N SER A 520 -80.43 33.21 -37.91
CA SER A 520 -79.61 31.97 -37.58
C SER A 520 -78.47 31.42 -38.50
N THR A 521 -77.41 30.67 -38.08
CA THR A 521 -76.75 30.26 -36.79
C THR A 521 -75.38 29.53 -37.07
N SER A 522 -74.41 29.58 -36.14
CA SER A 522 -73.34 28.58 -35.76
C SER A 522 -72.50 27.80 -36.82
N THR A 523 -71.19 27.51 -36.69
CA THR A 523 -70.10 27.79 -35.70
C THR A 523 -68.73 27.82 -36.45
N THR A 524 -67.51 27.32 -36.13
CA THR A 524 -66.89 26.42 -35.11
C THR A 524 -65.34 26.67 -35.05
N ALA A 525 -64.52 25.83 -34.41
CA ALA A 525 -63.06 26.02 -34.16
C ALA A 525 -62.22 24.73 -34.47
N PRO A 526 -60.87 24.65 -34.31
CA PRO A 526 -59.86 25.64 -33.86
C PRO A 526 -58.47 25.70 -34.61
N ASN A 527 -57.67 26.76 -34.36
CA ASN A 527 -56.17 26.93 -34.23
C ASN A 527 -55.09 26.00 -34.90
N PRO A 528 -53.77 26.39 -34.96
CA PRO A 528 -53.10 27.72 -34.92
C PRO A 528 -51.85 27.89 -35.85
N GLY A 529 -51.19 29.08 -35.84
CA GLY A 529 -49.71 29.20 -35.96
C GLY A 529 -49.11 30.25 -36.93
N ALA A 530 -48.28 31.20 -36.43
CA ALA A 530 -47.41 32.09 -37.23
C ALA A 530 -46.36 32.87 -36.37
N THR A 531 -45.14 33.12 -36.89
CA THR A 531 -44.13 34.06 -36.30
C THR A 531 -43.03 34.45 -37.30
N ALA A 532 -42.58 35.74 -37.34
CA ALA A 532 -41.35 36.15 -38.07
C ALA A 532 -40.83 37.59 -37.73
N THR A 533 -39.50 37.73 -37.53
CA THR A 533 -38.57 38.87 -37.92
C THR A 533 -38.84 40.35 -37.50
N VAL A 534 -37.92 41.34 -37.42
CA VAL A 534 -36.43 41.53 -37.36
C VAL A 534 -36.15 43.00 -36.87
N SER A 535 -34.92 43.41 -36.49
CA SER A 535 -34.60 44.75 -35.90
C SER A 535 -33.30 45.43 -36.45
N ALA A 536 -33.01 46.70 -36.06
CA ALA A 536 -31.87 47.52 -36.56
C ALA A 536 -31.28 48.60 -35.58
N ILE A 537 -30.04 49.03 -35.91
CA ILE A 537 -29.06 50.05 -35.39
C ILE A 537 -29.60 51.53 -35.23
N PRO A 538 -28.90 52.58 -34.63
CA PRO A 538 -27.44 52.87 -34.52
C PRO A 538 -26.95 53.57 -33.15
N PRO A 539 -25.99 54.57 -33.00
CA PRO A 539 -24.92 54.54 -31.94
C PRO A 539 -24.50 55.87 -31.19
N SER A 540 -23.40 55.88 -30.38
CA SER A 540 -22.42 57.00 -30.00
C SER A 540 -21.90 56.93 -28.52
N PRO A 541 -21.04 57.84 -27.96
CA PRO A 541 -19.58 57.99 -28.17
C PRO A 541 -18.69 57.97 -26.85
N THR A 542 -17.48 58.56 -26.87
CA THR A 542 -16.29 58.32 -25.97
C THR A 542 -15.92 59.48 -24.95
N PRO A 543 -14.83 59.43 -24.12
CA PRO A 543 -14.81 60.00 -22.74
C PRO A 543 -13.80 61.15 -22.43
N THR A 544 -13.68 61.55 -21.15
CA THR A 544 -12.71 62.54 -20.61
C THR A 544 -12.21 62.17 -19.18
N VAL A 545 -11.09 62.77 -18.72
CA VAL A 545 -10.38 62.44 -17.45
C VAL A 545 -9.84 63.72 -16.77
N ASN A 546 -9.94 63.85 -15.42
CA ASN A 546 -8.85 64.33 -14.53
C ASN A 546 -9.20 64.52 -13.02
N LEU A 547 -8.23 64.12 -12.17
CA LEU A 547 -7.75 64.70 -10.89
C LEU A 547 -8.69 65.58 -10.01
N PHE A 548 -8.86 65.20 -8.74
CA PHE A 548 -8.02 65.68 -7.61
C PHE A 548 -8.30 64.86 -6.32
N ALA A 549 -7.49 65.03 -5.27
CA ALA A 549 -7.56 64.18 -4.06
C ALA A 549 -7.67 64.98 -2.74
N THR A 550 -8.58 64.54 -1.88
CA THR A 550 -8.62 64.78 -0.42
C THR A 550 -9.34 63.62 0.24
N ALA A 551 -8.95 63.25 1.47
CA ALA A 551 -9.42 62.04 2.14
C ALA A 551 -10.21 62.32 3.43
N THR A 552 -11.24 61.52 3.71
CA THR A 552 -11.71 61.16 5.07
C THR A 552 -12.61 59.91 5.04
N PHE A 553 -11.99 58.76 5.30
CA PHE A 553 -12.42 57.53 6.02
C PHE A 553 -13.87 56.97 6.06
N ASP A 554 -14.97 57.69 5.79
CA ASP A 554 -16.34 57.23 6.17
C ASP A 554 -17.21 56.67 5.02
N ALA A 555 -16.67 56.48 3.81
CA ALA A 555 -17.48 56.23 2.60
C ALA A 555 -17.51 54.77 2.06
N ILE A 556 -17.13 53.75 2.85
CA ILE A 556 -17.05 52.34 2.38
C ILE A 556 -17.82 51.37 3.30
N GLN A 557 -19.08 51.69 3.63
CA GLN A 557 -19.98 50.80 4.40
C GLN A 557 -21.45 50.76 3.94
N GLN A 558 -21.86 51.40 2.84
CA GLN A 558 -23.28 51.45 2.43
C GLN A 558 -23.62 51.03 0.98
N ASP A 559 -22.65 50.83 0.08
CA ASP A 559 -22.96 50.69 -1.36
C ASP A 559 -22.45 49.38 -2.02
N LEU A 560 -22.53 48.26 -1.29
CA LEU A 560 -22.26 46.90 -1.80
C LEU A 560 -23.50 45.97 -1.76
N ALA A 561 -24.69 46.53 -1.55
CA ALA A 561 -25.92 45.76 -1.36
C ALA A 561 -26.64 45.31 -2.66
N GLN A 562 -26.19 45.75 -3.85
CA GLN A 562 -26.96 45.65 -5.11
C GLN A 562 -26.17 45.30 -6.39
N ILE A 563 -25.21 44.36 -6.34
CA ILE A 563 -24.74 43.68 -7.58
C ILE A 563 -24.85 42.16 -7.43
N ARG A 564 -25.79 41.56 -8.17
CA ARG A 564 -25.81 40.11 -8.41
C ARG A 564 -24.81 39.77 -9.50
N VAL A 565 -23.75 39.04 -9.16
CA VAL A 565 -23.01 38.23 -10.13
C VAL A 565 -23.55 36.80 -10.04
N THR A 566 -23.84 36.19 -11.19
CA THR A 566 -24.39 34.84 -11.26
C THR A 566 -23.35 33.83 -10.80
N GLN A 567 -23.49 33.30 -9.59
CA GLN A 567 -22.70 32.15 -9.15
C GLN A 567 -23.06 30.92 -9.99
N THR A 568 -22.19 30.57 -10.93
CA THR A 568 -22.11 29.21 -11.47
C THR A 568 -21.66 28.31 -10.32
N SER A 569 -22.62 27.63 -9.68
CA SER A 569 -22.36 26.77 -8.54
C SER A 569 -21.66 25.48 -8.97
N VAL A 570 -20.36 25.58 -9.25
CA VAL A 570 -19.47 24.42 -9.20
C VAL A 570 -19.59 23.88 -7.77
N ALA A 571 -20.17 22.69 -7.64
CA ALA A 571 -20.27 22.02 -6.36
C ALA A 571 -18.86 21.59 -5.95
N VAL A 572 -18.18 22.45 -5.16
CA VAL A 572 -16.99 22.05 -4.41
C VAL A 572 -17.44 20.94 -3.48
N THR A 573 -17.19 19.71 -3.94
CA THR A 573 -17.35 18.52 -3.11
C THR A 573 -16.39 18.71 -1.95
N ALA A 574 -16.90 18.65 -0.72
CA ALA A 574 -16.05 18.80 0.46
C ALA A 574 -14.97 17.72 0.43
N SER A 575 -13.73 18.11 0.10
CA SER A 575 -12.59 17.22 0.15
C SER A 575 -12.53 16.63 1.55
N ALA A 576 -12.47 15.30 1.65
CA ALA A 576 -12.11 14.66 2.91
C ALA A 576 -10.76 15.23 3.37
N SER A 577 -10.60 15.47 4.67
CA SER A 577 -9.38 16.08 5.19
C SER A 577 -8.15 15.33 4.69
N THR A 578 -7.20 16.09 4.13
CA THR A 578 -5.89 15.58 3.69
C THR A 578 -4.98 15.30 4.88
N VAL A 579 -5.37 15.72 6.08
CA VAL A 579 -4.62 15.54 7.32
C VAL A 579 -4.93 14.17 7.91
N ARG A 580 -3.88 13.37 8.12
CA ARG A 580 -3.91 12.03 8.71
C ARG A 580 -2.66 11.80 9.56
N VAL A 581 -2.72 10.95 10.57
CA VAL A 581 -1.50 10.51 11.29
C VAL A 581 -0.55 9.82 10.29
N GLY A 582 0.74 10.16 10.37
CA GLY A 582 1.77 9.75 9.40
C GLY A 582 1.82 10.60 8.12
N SER A 583 0.86 11.51 7.89
CA SER A 583 0.91 12.43 6.73
C SER A 583 1.82 13.63 6.96
N VAL A 584 2.33 14.16 5.86
CA VAL A 584 3.02 15.45 5.81
C VAL A 584 2.03 16.54 5.47
N GLN A 585 2.00 17.60 6.27
CA GLN A 585 1.34 18.86 5.94
C GLN A 585 2.37 19.98 5.94
N LYS A 586 2.04 21.13 5.35
CA LYS A 586 2.70 22.39 5.66
C LYS A 586 1.82 23.28 6.51
N VAL A 587 2.47 24.02 7.38
CA VAL A 587 1.90 25.19 8.04
C VAL A 587 1.71 26.29 6.99
N THR A 588 0.54 26.91 6.92
CA THR A 588 0.20 27.89 5.86
C THR A 588 0.48 29.34 6.24
N THR A 589 0.55 29.62 7.55
CA THR A 589 0.54 30.96 8.15
C THR A 589 1.23 30.89 9.52
N TRP A 590 1.52 32.01 10.17
CA TRP A 590 2.13 32.01 11.51
C TRP A 590 1.16 31.41 12.54
N VAL A 591 1.54 30.33 13.22
CA VAL A 591 0.64 29.60 14.12
C VAL A 591 1.32 29.15 15.42
N ASN A 592 0.61 29.33 16.54
CA ASN A 592 1.05 28.87 17.86
C ASN A 592 0.91 27.35 17.97
N VAL A 593 1.99 26.69 18.39
CA VAL A 593 1.97 25.27 18.79
C VAL A 593 1.61 25.16 20.26
N ARG A 594 0.72 24.22 20.63
CA ARG A 594 0.21 24.09 22.00
C ARG A 594 0.55 22.77 22.70
N ASN A 595 0.64 22.80 24.03
CA ASN A 595 0.69 21.62 24.88
C ASN A 595 -0.60 20.79 24.79
N THR A 596 -1.77 21.45 24.67
CA THR A 596 -3.08 20.77 24.64
C THR A 596 -4.00 21.28 23.52
N PRO A 597 -4.94 20.46 23.00
CA PRO A 597 -5.93 20.90 22.00
C PRO A 597 -6.81 22.05 22.50
N GLY A 598 -7.09 23.04 21.64
CA GLY A 598 -7.97 24.18 21.94
C GLY A 598 -7.21 25.47 22.25
N TYR A 599 -7.94 26.59 22.30
CA TYR A 599 -7.43 27.94 22.54
C TYR A 599 -8.25 28.72 23.59
N ILE A 600 -9.47 28.27 23.92
CA ILE A 600 -10.32 28.90 24.94
C ILE A 600 -9.88 28.46 26.35
N ASN A 601 -9.91 29.38 27.31
CA ASN A 601 -9.61 29.17 28.73
C ASN A 601 -8.27 28.45 29.04
N LYS A 602 -7.25 28.66 28.19
CA LYS A 602 -5.90 28.12 28.37
C LYS A 602 -5.07 28.94 29.37
N VAL A 603 -4.13 28.26 30.04
CA VAL A 603 -3.05 28.92 30.78
C VAL A 603 -2.07 29.58 29.82
N SER A 604 -1.28 30.55 30.30
CA SER A 604 -0.25 31.24 29.51
C SER A 604 0.73 30.26 28.85
N ASP A 605 1.14 29.25 29.61
CA ASP A 605 2.24 28.33 29.29
C ASP A 605 1.77 27.13 28.44
N ASP A 606 0.52 27.18 27.93
CA ASP A 606 0.00 26.19 26.98
C ASP A 606 0.55 26.43 25.57
N VAL A 607 1.03 27.63 25.22
CA VAL A 607 1.76 27.87 23.96
C VAL A 607 3.24 27.55 24.15
N ILE A 608 3.75 26.58 23.39
CA ILE A 608 5.13 26.08 23.49
C ILE A 608 6.07 26.55 22.37
N GLY A 609 5.55 27.31 21.41
CA GLY A 609 6.33 27.91 20.33
C GLY A 609 5.45 28.32 19.14
N GLN A 610 6.08 28.72 18.04
CA GLN A 610 5.40 29.09 16.79
C GLN A 610 6.05 28.38 15.60
N MET A 611 5.21 27.92 14.67
CA MET A 611 5.65 27.51 13.34
C MET A 611 5.48 28.66 12.36
N VAL A 612 6.39 28.76 11.39
CA VAL A 612 6.38 29.79 10.37
C VAL A 612 5.63 29.31 9.11
N PRO A 613 5.19 30.20 8.21
CA PRO A 613 4.56 29.82 6.95
C PRO A 613 5.47 28.91 6.12
N ASP A 614 4.85 27.98 5.39
CA ASP A 614 5.46 26.94 4.56
C ASP A 614 6.37 25.94 5.29
N THR A 615 6.50 25.97 6.63
CA THR A 615 7.17 24.92 7.40
C THR A 615 6.50 23.55 7.18
N PRO A 616 7.22 22.52 6.70
CA PRO A 616 6.69 21.18 6.63
C PRO A 616 6.68 20.53 8.02
N VAL A 617 5.56 19.89 8.37
CA VAL A 617 5.32 19.24 9.66
C VAL A 617 4.76 17.84 9.48
N ILE A 618 5.20 16.91 10.33
CA ILE A 618 4.74 15.53 10.36
C ILE A 618 3.58 15.44 11.35
N VAL A 619 2.44 14.89 10.92
CA VAL A 619 1.28 14.67 11.81
C VAL A 619 1.50 13.39 12.62
N VAL A 620 1.72 13.53 13.92
CA VAL A 620 2.05 12.41 14.83
C VAL A 620 0.88 11.95 15.69
N GLY A 621 -0.22 12.70 15.75
CA GLY A 621 -1.41 12.33 16.53
C GLY A 621 -2.65 13.18 16.25
N GLY A 622 -3.79 12.77 16.80
CA GLY A 622 -5.11 13.33 16.51
C GLY A 622 -5.94 12.47 15.54
N PRO A 623 -7.10 12.96 15.07
CA PRO A 623 -7.67 14.28 15.36
C PRO A 623 -8.24 14.36 16.78
N ALA A 624 -8.10 15.52 17.41
CA ALA A 624 -8.81 15.88 18.63
C ALA A 624 -9.78 17.04 18.34
N THR A 625 -10.98 17.04 18.91
CA THR A 625 -11.93 18.15 18.75
C THR A 625 -11.91 19.02 20.01
N ALA A 626 -11.60 20.30 19.85
CA ALA A 626 -11.63 21.29 20.92
C ALA A 626 -12.09 22.65 20.37
N ASP A 627 -12.92 23.36 21.13
CA ASP A 627 -13.51 24.65 20.76
C ASP A 627 -14.29 24.63 19.42
N SER A 628 -14.90 23.48 19.10
CA SER A 628 -15.57 23.17 17.82
C SER A 628 -14.64 23.14 16.60
N ILE A 629 -13.33 23.00 16.82
CA ILE A 629 -12.28 22.97 15.79
C ILE A 629 -11.52 21.64 15.86
N THR A 630 -11.05 21.14 14.71
CA THR A 630 -10.16 19.97 14.64
C THR A 630 -8.72 20.37 14.97
N TRP A 631 -8.07 19.62 15.85
CA TRP A 631 -6.68 19.79 16.25
C TRP A 631 -5.88 18.52 15.95
N TRP A 632 -4.65 18.71 15.50
CA TRP A 632 -3.70 17.66 15.19
C TRP A 632 -2.42 17.86 15.98
N GLN A 633 -1.86 16.77 16.50
CA GLN A 633 -0.55 16.79 17.11
C GLN A 633 0.48 16.63 16.00
N ILE A 634 1.39 17.58 15.90
CA ILE A 634 2.46 17.61 14.90
C ILE A 634 3.83 17.53 15.55
N GLN A 635 4.82 17.14 14.76
CA GLN A 635 6.24 17.29 15.04
C GLN A 635 6.87 18.08 13.89
N GLY A 636 7.69 19.08 14.22
CA GLY A 636 8.37 19.92 13.24
C GLY A 636 9.51 20.73 13.84
N VAL A 637 10.06 21.64 13.04
CA VAL A 637 11.14 22.56 13.42
C VAL A 637 10.61 23.99 13.37
N SER A 638 10.70 24.71 14.48
CA SER A 638 10.34 26.11 14.60
C SER A 638 11.34 27.02 13.86
N GLY A 639 10.96 28.27 13.58
CA GLY A 639 11.82 29.24 12.89
C GLY A 639 13.12 29.60 13.63
N ASP A 640 13.22 29.26 14.91
CA ASP A 640 14.44 29.35 15.73
C ASP A 640 15.30 28.06 15.72
N SER A 641 14.99 27.11 14.82
CA SER A 641 15.59 25.78 14.71
C SER A 641 15.33 24.81 15.88
N THR A 642 14.43 25.13 16.82
CA THR A 642 14.05 24.18 17.87
C THR A 642 13.09 23.10 17.33
N ARG A 643 13.28 21.84 17.73
CA ARG A 643 12.33 20.74 17.44
C ARG A 643 11.16 20.81 18.41
N ILE A 644 9.96 21.06 17.91
CA ILE A 644 8.73 21.20 18.71
C ILE A 644 7.74 20.08 18.35
N THR A 645 7.12 19.49 19.36
CA THR A 645 6.02 18.51 19.21
C THR A 645 4.82 18.97 20.03
N GLY A 646 3.66 19.15 19.41
CA GLY A 646 2.47 19.72 20.06
C GLY A 646 1.32 19.94 19.09
N TRP A 647 0.27 20.63 19.55
CA TRP A 647 -1.02 20.73 18.86
C TRP A 647 -1.15 22.00 18.01
N ILE A 648 -1.64 21.83 16.78
CA ILE A 648 -2.02 22.89 15.85
C ILE A 648 -3.46 22.61 15.37
N ALA A 649 -4.28 23.64 15.17
CA ALA A 649 -5.61 23.51 14.59
C ALA A 649 -5.52 23.25 13.06
N GLU A 650 -6.43 22.46 12.50
CA GLU A 650 -6.48 22.20 11.06
C GLU A 650 -6.86 23.46 10.26
N ALA A 651 -7.88 24.17 10.73
CA ALA A 651 -8.37 25.42 10.18
C ALA A 651 -9.08 26.23 11.27
N ILE A 652 -9.06 27.57 11.18
CA ILE A 652 -9.81 28.47 12.07
C ILE A 652 -10.57 29.50 11.21
N SER A 653 -11.88 29.65 11.43
CA SER A 653 -12.72 30.67 10.78
C SER A 653 -12.69 30.71 9.23
N GLY A 654 -12.26 29.63 8.58
CA GLY A 654 -12.10 29.54 7.12
C GLY A 654 -10.65 29.67 6.62
N GLU A 655 -9.71 30.07 7.47
CA GLU A 655 -8.27 29.99 7.18
C GLU A 655 -7.79 28.56 7.48
N VAL A 656 -7.33 27.85 6.45
CA VAL A 656 -6.68 26.54 6.59
C VAL A 656 -5.28 26.77 7.13
N LEU A 657 -4.93 26.15 8.26
CA LEU A 657 -3.64 26.30 8.95
C LEU A 657 -2.68 25.14 8.66
N LEU A 658 -3.23 23.94 8.40
CA LEU A 658 -2.49 22.76 7.93
C LEU A 658 -3.00 22.37 6.54
N ALA A 659 -2.16 22.49 5.52
CA ALA A 659 -2.47 22.12 4.14
C ALA A 659 -1.55 21.00 3.64
N SER A 660 -2.02 20.19 2.68
CA SER A 660 -1.21 19.13 2.09
C SER A 660 0.09 19.70 1.51
N PHE A 661 1.23 19.15 1.94
CA PHE A 661 2.52 19.47 1.34
C PHE A 661 2.72 18.57 0.12
N PRO A 662 2.98 19.13 -1.08
CA PRO A 662 3.29 18.32 -2.25
C PRO A 662 4.70 17.73 -2.10
N VAL A 663 4.79 16.51 -1.55
CA VAL A 663 6.05 15.76 -1.53
C VAL A 663 6.38 15.39 -2.98
N SER A 664 7.29 16.16 -3.58
CA SER A 664 7.86 15.87 -4.90
C SER A 664 8.70 14.60 -4.81
N THR A 665 8.12 13.46 -5.21
CA THR A 665 8.81 12.18 -5.32
C THR A 665 10.03 12.34 -6.24
N PRO A 666 11.27 12.17 -5.74
CA PRO A 666 12.44 12.37 -6.56
C PRO A 666 12.49 11.34 -7.69
N SER A 667 13.02 11.74 -8.85
CA SER A 667 13.31 10.83 -9.96
C SER A 667 14.79 10.97 -10.27
N LEU A 668 15.58 10.02 -9.78
CA LEU A 668 17.03 10.09 -9.66
C LEU A 668 17.72 9.38 -10.83
N SER A 669 18.81 9.95 -11.32
CA SER A 669 19.73 9.24 -12.23
C SER A 669 20.63 8.28 -11.46
N LYS A 670 21.22 7.27 -12.12
CA LYS A 670 22.30 6.46 -11.53
C LYS A 670 23.44 7.39 -11.06
N PRO A 671 24.06 7.16 -9.89
CA PRO A 671 25.19 7.97 -9.41
C PRO A 671 26.53 7.63 -10.10
N PHE A 672 26.55 6.80 -11.14
CA PHE A 672 27.74 6.39 -11.90
C PHE A 672 27.33 5.87 -13.29
N ASP A 673 28.30 5.72 -14.19
CA ASP A 673 28.10 5.01 -15.46
C ASP A 673 28.41 3.50 -15.29
N GLY A 674 27.69 2.65 -16.03
CA GLY A 674 27.87 1.19 -16.00
C GLY A 674 26.85 0.45 -15.13
N ASP A 675 27.02 -0.87 -15.05
CA ASP A 675 26.15 -1.80 -14.33
C ASP A 675 26.93 -2.50 -13.22
N TYR A 676 26.88 -1.90 -12.03
CA TYR A 676 27.48 -2.41 -10.80
C TYR A 676 26.39 -2.96 -9.87
N PRO A 677 26.63 -4.10 -9.20
CA PRO A 677 25.63 -4.73 -8.34
C PRO A 677 25.37 -3.90 -7.07
N ILE A 678 24.14 -3.96 -6.58
CA ILE A 678 23.82 -3.56 -5.20
C ILE A 678 24.43 -4.61 -4.26
N THR A 679 25.19 -4.16 -3.25
CA THR A 679 25.89 -5.01 -2.27
C THR A 679 25.34 -4.86 -0.85
N LEU A 680 24.46 -3.89 -0.61
CA LEU A 680 23.67 -3.71 0.60
C LEU A 680 22.41 -2.92 0.25
N TYR A 681 21.24 -3.45 0.56
CA TYR A 681 19.96 -2.77 0.42
C TYR A 681 19.63 -1.94 1.67
N PHE A 682 18.75 -0.96 1.50
CA PHE A 682 18.16 -0.25 2.63
C PHE A 682 17.37 -1.24 3.51
N GLY A 683 17.54 -1.15 4.83
CA GLY A 683 16.91 -2.03 5.82
C GLY A 683 17.69 -3.31 6.17
N GLU A 684 18.73 -3.69 5.41
CA GLU A 684 19.49 -4.92 5.70
C GLU A 684 20.33 -4.83 6.99
N TYR A 685 20.65 -5.99 7.58
CA TYR A 685 21.40 -6.17 8.83
C TYR A 685 20.90 -5.34 10.04
N PRO A 686 19.62 -5.47 10.45
CA PRO A 686 19.05 -4.77 11.61
C PRO A 686 19.90 -4.93 12.88
N GLU A 687 20.33 -6.15 13.21
CA GLU A 687 21.14 -6.44 14.40
C GLU A 687 22.47 -5.66 14.39
N PHE A 688 23.21 -5.70 13.27
CA PHE A 688 24.47 -4.96 13.13
C PHE A 688 24.26 -3.45 13.16
N TYR A 689 23.22 -2.92 12.51
CA TYR A 689 23.00 -1.48 12.46
C TYR A 689 22.42 -0.91 13.76
N SER A 690 21.76 -1.72 14.60
CA SER A 690 21.21 -1.30 15.90
C SER A 690 22.25 -0.74 16.88
N GLN A 691 23.53 -1.11 16.74
CA GLN A 691 24.61 -0.56 17.57
C GLN A 691 24.93 0.91 17.25
N PHE A 692 24.56 1.39 16.05
CA PHE A 692 24.71 2.79 15.65
C PHE A 692 23.42 3.56 15.93
N THR A 693 23.54 4.80 16.38
CA THR A 693 22.40 5.65 16.69
C THR A 693 22.41 6.94 15.87
N TYR A 694 21.21 7.41 15.51
CA TYR A 694 20.99 8.76 15.00
C TYR A 694 20.18 9.54 16.03
N ASP A 695 20.70 10.69 16.47
CA ASP A 695 20.12 11.53 17.52
C ASP A 695 19.78 10.74 18.82
N GLY A 696 20.55 9.68 19.12
CA GLY A 696 20.34 8.77 20.26
C GLY A 696 19.34 7.62 20.03
N VAL A 697 18.73 7.52 18.84
CA VAL A 697 17.83 6.42 18.46
C VAL A 697 18.60 5.35 17.65
N PRO A 698 18.59 4.07 18.06
CA PRO A 698 19.15 2.95 17.28
C PRO A 698 18.61 2.88 15.85
N LEU A 699 19.47 2.52 14.89
CA LEU A 699 19.03 2.23 13.53
C LEU A 699 18.33 0.87 13.43
N LYS A 700 17.33 0.79 12.56
CA LYS A 700 16.51 -0.41 12.29
C LYS A 700 17.11 -1.34 11.22
N GLY A 701 18.32 -1.06 10.76
CA GLY A 701 18.96 -1.65 9.58
C GLY A 701 19.79 -0.61 8.83
N SER A 702 20.32 -0.98 7.67
CA SER A 702 21.04 -0.06 6.80
C SER A 702 20.15 1.12 6.43
N ASN A 703 20.65 2.33 6.62
CA ASN A 703 19.98 3.57 6.23
C ASN A 703 20.43 4.10 4.85
N ALA A 704 21.06 3.26 4.04
CA ALA A 704 21.61 3.60 2.74
C ALA A 704 21.66 2.37 1.81
N LEU A 705 21.90 2.63 0.53
CA LEU A 705 22.07 1.65 -0.54
C LEU A 705 23.55 1.61 -0.95
N ASN A 706 24.19 0.44 -0.96
CA ASN A 706 25.57 0.28 -1.41
C ASN A 706 25.64 -0.33 -2.81
N PHE A 707 26.53 0.19 -3.65
CA PHE A 707 26.86 -0.37 -4.96
C PHE A 707 28.33 -0.81 -5.00
N GLY A 708 28.58 -2.09 -5.24
CA GLY A 708 29.93 -2.67 -5.29
C GLY A 708 30.65 -2.29 -6.57
N LEU A 709 31.60 -1.35 -6.48
CA LEU A 709 32.30 -0.79 -7.63
C LEU A 709 33.72 -0.33 -7.25
N PRO A 710 34.71 -0.43 -8.16
CA PRO A 710 36.11 -0.17 -7.84
C PRO A 710 36.37 1.24 -7.33
N GLU A 711 37.47 1.41 -6.58
CA GLU A 711 38.01 2.74 -6.25
C GLU A 711 38.37 3.50 -7.54
N GLY A 712 38.25 4.82 -7.52
CA GLY A 712 38.49 5.66 -8.69
C GLY A 712 37.36 5.71 -9.73
N THR A 713 36.20 5.06 -9.48
CA THR A 713 35.05 5.11 -10.39
C THR A 713 34.31 6.45 -10.27
N ALA A 714 33.89 7.02 -11.40
CA ALA A 714 33.25 8.33 -11.47
C ALA A 714 31.89 8.39 -10.76
N VAL A 715 31.79 9.18 -9.68
CA VAL A 715 30.55 9.42 -8.91
C VAL A 715 29.90 10.73 -9.34
N LYS A 716 28.60 10.68 -9.61
CA LYS A 716 27.80 11.77 -10.19
C LYS A 716 26.64 12.17 -9.28
N ALA A 717 26.26 13.44 -9.33
CA ALA A 717 25.05 13.94 -8.67
C ALA A 717 23.80 13.27 -9.29
N THR A 718 23.00 12.58 -8.48
CA THR A 718 21.79 11.88 -8.95
C THR A 718 20.66 12.83 -9.38
N ASP A 719 20.69 14.07 -8.89
CA ASP A 719 19.81 15.17 -9.26
C ASP A 719 20.52 16.53 -9.13
N GLU A 720 19.94 17.61 -9.66
CA GLU A 720 20.50 18.96 -9.45
C GLU A 720 20.26 19.50 -8.04
N GLY A 721 21.21 20.27 -7.50
CA GLY A 721 21.15 20.76 -6.13
C GLY A 721 22.36 21.61 -5.73
N THR A 722 22.43 21.98 -4.46
CA THR A 722 23.52 22.77 -3.89
C THR A 722 24.33 21.92 -2.90
N VAL A 723 25.65 21.96 -2.97
CA VAL A 723 26.55 21.24 -2.06
C VAL A 723 26.44 21.85 -0.66
N LEU A 724 25.90 21.08 0.29
CA LEU A 724 25.68 21.49 1.67
C LEU A 724 26.88 21.15 2.57
N ARG A 725 27.54 20.00 2.35
CA ARG A 725 28.81 19.62 3.01
C ARG A 725 29.72 18.85 2.06
N VAL A 726 31.02 19.03 2.25
CA VAL A 726 32.11 18.21 1.72
C VAL A 726 33.07 18.01 2.89
N ASP A 727 33.23 16.77 3.37
CA ASP A 727 33.78 16.50 4.70
C ASP A 727 34.37 15.08 4.82
N SER A 728 34.98 14.73 5.95
CA SER A 728 35.54 13.39 6.19
C SER A 728 35.29 12.88 7.61
N GLU A 729 34.73 11.66 7.73
CA GLU A 729 34.44 10.98 8.99
C GLU A 729 35.08 9.58 9.03
N PRO A 730 36.34 9.44 9.49
CA PRO A 730 37.11 8.20 9.38
C PRO A 730 36.51 6.98 10.08
N SER A 731 35.71 7.17 11.14
CA SER A 731 35.01 6.10 11.87
C SER A 731 33.59 5.85 11.36
N GLY A 732 33.17 6.52 10.29
CA GLY A 732 31.80 6.53 9.79
C GLY A 732 31.77 6.62 8.26
N PHE A 733 31.26 7.74 7.73
CA PHE A 733 31.02 7.92 6.29
C PHE A 733 32.26 8.04 5.41
N GLY A 734 33.49 8.02 5.97
CA GLY A 734 34.70 8.29 5.19
C GLY A 734 34.65 9.69 4.60
N ASN A 735 35.23 9.88 3.41
CA ASN A 735 35.03 11.12 2.65
C ASN A 735 33.60 11.16 2.08
N PHE A 736 32.87 12.26 2.31
CA PHE A 736 31.48 12.36 1.85
C PHE A 736 31.07 13.75 1.33
N ILE A 737 30.08 13.73 0.44
CA ILE A 737 29.42 14.90 -0.14
C ILE A 737 27.93 14.82 0.21
N LEU A 738 27.37 15.89 0.77
CA LEU A 738 25.95 16.05 1.04
C LEU A 738 25.39 17.16 0.14
N LEU A 739 24.38 16.85 -0.67
CA LEU A 739 23.67 17.78 -1.55
C LEU A 739 22.28 18.10 -0.98
N GLN A 740 21.90 19.38 -1.05
CA GLN A 740 20.55 19.87 -0.81
C GLN A 740 19.80 20.02 -2.13
N HIS A 741 18.60 19.45 -2.21
CA HIS A 741 17.66 19.53 -3.32
C HIS A 741 16.35 20.20 -2.85
N GLU A 742 15.45 20.53 -3.76
CA GLU A 742 14.10 21.02 -3.39
C GLU A 742 13.29 19.94 -2.64
N TRP A 743 13.46 18.68 -3.04
CA TRP A 743 12.74 17.53 -2.46
C TRP A 743 13.34 16.99 -1.14
N GLY A 744 14.57 17.38 -0.77
CA GLY A 744 15.31 16.78 0.34
C GLY A 744 16.81 16.78 0.16
N GLU A 745 17.49 15.74 0.65
CA GLU A 745 18.95 15.60 0.66
C GLU A 745 19.41 14.34 -0.08
N SER A 746 20.57 14.37 -0.74
CA SER A 746 21.30 13.17 -1.14
C SER A 746 22.75 13.17 -0.62
N LEU A 747 23.20 12.00 -0.16
CA LEU A 747 24.49 11.79 0.51
C LEU A 747 25.29 10.71 -0.22
N TYR A 748 26.54 11.01 -0.55
CA TYR A 748 27.49 10.16 -1.26
C TYR A 748 28.69 9.96 -0.34
N THR A 749 29.01 8.71 0.02
CA THR A 749 29.96 8.41 1.12
C THR A 749 31.03 7.41 0.70
N GLN A 750 32.08 7.30 1.51
CA GLN A 750 33.22 6.38 1.37
C GLN A 750 34.07 6.64 0.11
N LEU A 751 34.05 7.89 -0.35
CA LEU A 751 34.72 8.36 -1.57
C LEU A 751 36.25 8.32 -1.43
N GLU A 752 36.97 8.13 -2.54
CA GLU A 752 38.43 8.38 -2.59
C GLU A 752 38.68 9.88 -2.70
N ARG A 753 37.95 10.56 -3.59
CA ARG A 753 38.14 11.98 -3.93
C ARG A 753 36.82 12.71 -4.06
N MET A 754 36.82 14.00 -3.71
CA MET A 754 35.68 14.90 -3.79
C MET A 754 36.07 16.08 -4.69
N ASP A 755 35.32 16.30 -5.77
CA ASP A 755 35.68 17.21 -6.87
C ASP A 755 34.81 18.49 -6.90
N VAL A 756 34.12 18.80 -5.79
CA VAL A 756 33.20 19.94 -5.62
C VAL A 756 33.41 20.67 -4.29
N THR A 757 32.84 21.87 -4.16
CA THR A 757 33.00 22.76 -3.00
C THR A 757 31.68 23.13 -2.32
N VAL A 758 31.70 23.44 -1.02
CA VAL A 758 30.48 23.82 -0.27
C VAL A 758 29.91 25.14 -0.79
N GLY A 759 28.60 25.16 -1.05
CA GLY A 759 27.88 26.27 -1.69
C GLY A 759 27.84 26.22 -3.22
N GLU A 760 28.54 25.28 -3.86
CA GLU A 760 28.49 25.06 -5.31
C GLU A 760 27.12 24.49 -5.74
N ARG A 761 26.59 24.93 -6.88
CA ARG A 761 25.38 24.32 -7.49
C ARG A 761 25.81 23.31 -8.56
N VAL A 762 25.38 22.07 -8.39
CA VAL A 762 25.67 20.96 -9.29
C VAL A 762 24.44 20.59 -10.13
N LEU A 763 24.66 20.16 -11.36
CA LEU A 763 23.61 19.65 -12.25
C LEU A 763 23.47 18.12 -12.13
N ARG A 764 22.27 17.61 -12.41
CA ARG A 764 22.02 16.17 -12.54
C ARG A 764 23.00 15.53 -13.53
N GLY A 765 23.71 14.48 -13.11
CA GLY A 765 24.71 13.78 -13.90
C GLY A 765 26.10 14.44 -13.95
N GLN A 766 26.31 15.58 -13.28
CA GLN A 766 27.63 16.20 -13.09
C GLN A 766 28.52 15.29 -12.23
N LEU A 767 29.79 15.15 -12.61
CA LEU A 767 30.82 14.51 -11.77
C LEU A 767 31.00 15.30 -10.47
N ILE A 768 30.93 14.63 -9.32
CA ILE A 768 31.12 15.25 -8.00
C ILE A 768 32.29 14.64 -7.20
N GLY A 769 32.82 13.49 -7.62
CA GLY A 769 33.97 12.85 -6.98
C GLY A 769 34.24 11.46 -7.56
N LEU A 770 35.12 10.71 -6.89
CA LEU A 770 35.40 9.30 -7.20
C LEU A 770 35.07 8.41 -6.00
N SER A 771 34.55 7.21 -6.28
CA SER A 771 34.37 6.14 -5.29
C SER A 771 35.70 5.70 -4.68
N GLY A 772 35.63 5.09 -3.50
CA GLY A 772 36.80 4.59 -2.80
C GLY A 772 36.44 3.50 -1.81
N ASN A 773 37.32 3.36 -0.82
CA ASN A 773 37.16 2.43 0.31
C ASN A 773 37.42 3.16 1.65
N SER A 774 37.05 4.45 1.75
CA SER A 774 37.37 5.28 2.92
C SER A 774 36.32 5.20 4.02
N GLY A 775 36.72 5.36 5.29
CA GLY A 775 35.80 5.30 6.43
C GLY A 775 35.53 3.87 6.92
N ALA A 776 34.33 3.64 7.46
CA ALA A 776 33.90 2.34 7.98
C ALA A 776 33.46 1.39 6.84
N SER A 777 34.41 1.00 5.99
CA SER A 777 34.20 0.13 4.81
C SER A 777 34.79 -1.26 4.99
N THR A 778 34.19 -2.25 4.32
CA THR A 778 34.70 -3.63 4.19
C THR A 778 35.29 -3.94 2.80
N GLY A 779 35.17 -3.02 1.84
CA GLY A 779 35.69 -3.15 0.48
C GLY A 779 35.13 -2.06 -0.46
N PRO A 780 35.75 -1.81 -1.63
CA PRO A 780 35.37 -0.69 -2.51
C PRO A 780 33.88 -0.66 -2.91
N HIS A 781 33.21 0.44 -2.59
CA HIS A 781 31.81 0.67 -2.96
C HIS A 781 31.43 2.16 -2.91
N LEU A 782 30.30 2.51 -3.53
CA LEU A 782 29.60 3.75 -3.22
C LEU A 782 28.43 3.44 -2.28
N ARG A 783 28.41 4.03 -1.08
CA ARG A 783 27.23 4.06 -0.20
C ARG A 783 26.48 5.37 -0.39
N PHE A 784 25.23 5.24 -0.83
CA PHE A 784 24.35 6.33 -1.25
C PHE A 784 23.08 6.33 -0.40
N GLY A 785 22.73 7.49 0.16
CA GLY A 785 21.51 7.66 0.95
C GLY A 785 20.75 8.91 0.53
N ILE A 786 19.42 8.89 0.68
CA ILE A 786 18.56 10.07 0.45
C ILE A 786 17.72 10.35 1.68
N ARG A 787 17.38 11.62 1.91
CA ARG A 787 16.30 12.02 2.83
C ARG A 787 15.25 12.79 2.04
N ILE A 788 13.97 12.49 2.23
CA ILE A 788 12.87 13.18 1.54
C ILE A 788 12.15 14.09 2.54
N ASN A 789 11.84 15.32 2.14
CA ASN A 789 11.33 16.35 3.05
C ASN A 789 9.83 16.21 3.36
N PRO A 790 9.41 16.39 4.64
CA PRO A 790 10.21 16.40 5.86
C PRO A 790 10.55 14.98 6.30
N TYR A 791 11.80 14.79 6.71
CA TYR A 791 12.26 13.59 7.38
C TYR A 791 12.34 13.82 8.90
N SER A 792 12.33 12.73 9.71
CA SER A 792 12.59 12.82 11.15
C SER A 792 13.80 11.96 11.51
N ARG A 793 14.89 12.57 11.98
CA ARG A 793 16.14 11.85 12.32
C ARG A 793 16.00 10.83 13.47
N THR A 794 14.86 10.80 14.14
CA THR A 794 14.52 9.92 15.27
C THR A 794 13.51 8.84 14.88
N ASP A 795 13.31 8.59 13.58
CA ASP A 795 12.43 7.55 13.01
C ASP A 795 12.99 6.12 13.11
N GLY A 796 14.24 5.96 13.54
CA GLY A 796 14.99 4.69 13.51
C GLY A 796 15.68 4.40 12.18
N TRP A 797 15.66 5.34 11.23
CA TRP A 797 16.44 5.32 9.99
C TRP A 797 17.43 6.49 9.93
N GLY A 798 17.34 7.47 10.82
CA GLY A 798 18.15 8.70 10.75
C GLY A 798 17.59 9.70 9.73
N GLY A 799 16.29 9.60 9.44
CA GLY A 799 15.59 10.40 8.43
C GLY A 799 15.90 10.02 6.99
N TYR A 800 16.64 8.94 6.74
CA TYR A 800 16.87 8.44 5.39
C TYR A 800 15.69 7.60 4.89
N SER A 801 15.50 7.60 3.58
CA SER A 801 14.53 6.78 2.86
C SER A 801 15.27 5.83 1.92
N ASP A 802 14.67 4.69 1.59
CA ASP A 802 15.20 3.78 0.57
C ASP A 802 15.38 4.53 -0.77
N PRO A 803 16.60 4.62 -1.33
CA PRO A 803 16.81 5.26 -2.62
C PRO A 803 16.29 4.45 -3.81
N LEU A 804 16.11 3.13 -3.65
CA LEU A 804 15.88 2.20 -4.77
C LEU A 804 14.61 2.50 -5.60
N PRO A 805 13.44 2.86 -5.01
CA PRO A 805 12.23 3.17 -5.78
C PRO A 805 12.32 4.46 -6.62
N TYR A 806 13.33 5.31 -6.33
CA TYR A 806 13.50 6.62 -6.95
C TYR A 806 14.61 6.64 -8.00
N LEU A 807 15.51 5.66 -7.97
CA LEU A 807 16.56 5.49 -8.98
C LEU A 807 15.98 4.90 -10.27
N ASN A 808 16.17 5.59 -11.39
CA ASN A 808 15.76 5.13 -12.72
C ASN A 808 16.70 4.01 -13.23
N LEU A 809 16.68 2.85 -12.57
CA LEU A 809 17.36 1.63 -13.02
C LEU A 809 16.56 0.96 -14.17
N PRO A 810 17.22 0.29 -15.11
CA PRO A 810 16.53 -0.59 -16.06
C PRO A 810 15.84 -1.74 -15.31
N LYS A 811 14.69 -2.18 -15.83
CA LYS A 811 13.91 -3.32 -15.33
C LYS A 811 14.37 -4.64 -15.93
#